data_AF-A0A8C1CB44-F1
#
_entry.id   AF-A0A8C1CB44-F1
#
_cell.length_a   1.000
_cell.length_b   1.000
_cell.length_c   1.000
_cell.angle_alpha   90.00
_cell.angle_beta   90.00
_cell.angle_gamma   90.00
#
_symmetry.space_group_name_H-M   'P 1'
#
loop_
_entity.id
_entity.type
_entity.pdbx_description
1 polymer ?
#
loop_
_entity_poly.entity_id
_entity_poly.type
_entity_poly.pdbx_seq_one_letter_code
_entity_poly.pdbx_strand_id
1 'polypeptide(L)'
;CCMNPACGAVWSLGGRCVLLACARKEGCSIMWLPQPHKKSLGLLQQLNKSMRRKARNAEDIRVIRETEHLVVSAGNNVEVTLPRNEVELNAFVVPAPPTGVNYAFDWRLRTHPKDYSGEMEGKHSKTLKLSKLTVGLYEFELVVDGDNAHGEGYVNVTVKPEPRVNKPPVAVVSPKYQEISLPTSSTVIDGSQSTDDDKVVSWHWEEVKGPLREEKASGDTAILTLTNLVPGNYTFSLTVTDSDGAQDSTQAMLLVNKATDYRPTANAGPNQVITLPRNYITLYGNQSTDDHENLSYEWSLSPESKGKVVEMQGVRTPILQLSAMQEGDYTFQLTVTDSSGQQDTAQVTVIVQPENNKPPVADAGPDKELTLPVDRTTLDGSKSSDDQKIATYHWTKTKGPEGVKIDNADTAVAVVTGLQEGEYIFSLTVTDERKLENSDTVSVIVREEDDQPPVAKVLSSPPITLPIRTAFLDGSRSSDDKGSISYLWTREDSSPAAGDVLNNSDHQAVLFLGNLVEGKYTFTLTVTDSKGKTNTDRGTVEVRQDVHERDLVELILEVAVAQVSRRQKDMLIRQVGVLLGVLDSDITVREISAFNDTRLVFLVSGGPGRPPLAGHSVAMELRNKFRKQKNEFLIFRARRVDTVICQLNCSSHGECDSFTRRCVCHPFWMENLFSTYFWDAESNCEWSVLYVTIASFMIVVAMATVIWGIVCCCRRRKSKVRRKSRYKMLEGDDQETLELHC
;
A
#
# COMPACT_ATOMS: atom_id res chain seq x y z
N CYS A 1 -51.10 -38.91 29.38
CA CYS A 1 -51.33 -37.77 28.46
C CYS A 1 -50.04 -36.95 28.39
N CYS A 2 -49.48 -36.59 27.23
CA CYS A 2 -50.04 -36.73 25.89
C CYS A 2 -49.00 -36.53 24.76
N MET A 3 -48.96 -37.53 23.87
CA MET A 3 -48.51 -37.56 22.46
C MET A 3 -47.45 -36.56 22.00
N ASN A 4 -46.25 -37.07 21.69
CA ASN A 4 -45.04 -36.42 21.18
C ASN A 4 -44.58 -35.09 21.83
N PRO A 5 -45.33 -34.50 22.74
CA PRO A 5 -45.06 -34.45 24.19
C PRO A 5 -45.49 -35.71 25.00
N ALA A 6 -45.38 -36.93 24.45
CA ALA A 6 -46.16 -38.10 24.91
C ALA A 6 -45.76 -38.87 26.11
N CYS A 7 -44.47 -39.06 26.34
CA CYS A 7 -44.05 -40.16 27.18
C CYS A 7 -43.73 -39.63 28.57
N GLY A 8 -44.78 -39.19 29.26
CA GLY A 8 -44.77 -39.08 30.71
C GLY A 8 -45.03 -40.47 31.30
N ALA A 9 -43.98 -41.21 31.64
CA ALA A 9 -44.09 -42.39 32.49
C ALA A 9 -43.87 -41.94 33.94
N VAL A 10 -44.95 -41.88 34.71
CA VAL A 10 -44.91 -41.64 36.16
C VAL A 10 -44.91 -43.00 36.85
N TRP A 11 -43.89 -43.27 37.65
CA TRP A 11 -43.89 -44.39 38.58
C TRP A 11 -43.97 -43.86 40.01
N SER A 12 -44.83 -44.48 40.81
CA SER A 12 -44.94 -44.23 42.24
C SER A 12 -44.12 -45.26 43.00
N LEU A 13 -43.08 -44.80 43.69
CA LEU A 13 -42.42 -45.56 44.73
C LEU A 13 -42.44 -44.70 46.00
N GLY A 14 -43.24 -45.09 46.99
CA GLY A 14 -43.28 -44.39 48.29
C GLY A 14 -43.86 -42.96 48.27
N GLY A 15 -44.71 -42.61 47.30
CA GLY A 15 -45.55 -41.40 47.37
C GLY A 15 -44.88 -40.06 47.01
N ARG A 16 -43.73 -40.04 46.31
CA ARG A 16 -43.17 -38.82 45.69
C ARG A 16 -42.69 -39.08 44.26
N CYS A 17 -43.04 -38.21 43.32
CA CYS A 17 -42.62 -38.30 41.92
C CYS A 17 -41.22 -37.70 41.71
N VAL A 18 -40.33 -38.41 41.02
CA VAL A 18 -39.00 -37.90 40.61
C VAL A 18 -38.85 -38.07 39.11
N LEU A 19 -38.31 -37.05 38.43
CA LEU A 19 -38.13 -37.01 36.98
C LEU A 19 -36.68 -37.42 36.64
N LEU A 20 -36.50 -38.49 35.86
CA LEU A 20 -35.18 -38.93 35.39
C LEU A 20 -35.06 -38.69 33.88
N ALA A 21 -34.03 -37.94 33.47
CA ALA A 21 -33.65 -37.76 32.08
C ALA A 21 -32.30 -38.44 31.82
N CYS A 22 -32.22 -39.24 30.75
CA CYS A 22 -30.99 -39.91 30.32
C CYS A 22 -30.36 -39.15 29.15
N ALA A 23 -29.07 -38.85 29.24
CA ALA A 23 -28.32 -38.15 28.21
C ALA A 23 -27.07 -38.95 27.82
N ARG A 24 -27.21 -39.89 26.87
CA ARG A 24 -26.12 -40.37 25.98
C ARG A 24 -26.65 -41.32 24.89
N LYS A 25 -25.99 -41.25 23.72
CA LYS A 25 -26.39 -41.81 22.41
C LYS A 25 -25.70 -43.13 22.04
N GLU A 26 -24.99 -43.78 22.95
CA GLU A 26 -24.26 -45.02 22.65
C GLU A 26 -24.47 -46.08 23.73
N GLY A 27 -25.09 -47.19 23.30
CA GLY A 27 -25.11 -48.54 23.88
C GLY A 27 -25.11 -48.73 25.39
N CYS A 28 -26.25 -49.15 25.96
CA CYS A 28 -26.29 -49.89 27.23
C CYS A 28 -26.69 -51.35 26.96
N SER A 29 -25.77 -52.28 27.20
CA SER A 29 -26.07 -53.72 27.29
C SER A 29 -26.65 -54.03 28.68
N ILE A 30 -27.92 -54.43 28.74
CA ILE A 30 -28.52 -54.95 29.98
C ILE A 30 -28.33 -56.48 29.97
N MET A 31 -27.33 -56.94 30.72
CA MET A 31 -27.24 -58.33 31.17
C MET A 31 -28.10 -58.48 32.42
N TRP A 32 -28.92 -59.54 32.44
CA TRP A 32 -29.70 -60.10 33.56
C TRP A 32 -31.10 -59.53 33.87
N LEU A 33 -32.08 -60.45 33.77
CA LEU A 33 -33.41 -60.41 34.38
C LEU A 33 -33.43 -61.42 35.55
N PRO A 34 -34.06 -61.11 36.71
CA PRO A 34 -34.39 -62.14 37.68
C PRO A 34 -35.65 -62.91 37.22
N GLN A 35 -35.59 -64.23 37.28
CA GLN A 35 -36.72 -65.12 37.01
C GLN A 35 -37.78 -65.10 38.13
N PRO A 36 -39.05 -65.43 37.81
CA PRO A 36 -40.12 -65.61 38.78
C PRO A 36 -40.00 -66.94 39.53
N HIS A 37 -40.24 -66.91 40.85
CA HIS A 37 -40.29 -68.10 41.69
C HIS A 37 -41.65 -68.81 41.57
N LYS A 38 -41.67 -69.99 40.95
CA LYS A 38 -42.80 -70.95 41.00
C LYS A 38 -42.45 -72.11 41.93
N LYS A 39 -43.33 -72.44 42.87
CA LYS A 39 -43.51 -73.81 43.38
C LYS A 39 -44.93 -74.01 43.92
N SER A 40 -45.75 -74.68 43.13
CA SER A 40 -46.91 -75.45 43.59
C SER A 40 -47.20 -76.54 42.56
N LEU A 41 -46.90 -77.79 42.91
CA LEU A 41 -47.74 -78.99 42.73
C LEU A 41 -46.91 -80.27 42.96
N GLY A 42 -47.49 -81.17 43.75
CA GLY A 42 -46.97 -82.51 44.01
C GLY A 42 -47.88 -83.26 44.97
N LEU A 43 -48.82 -84.01 44.40
CA LEU A 43 -49.89 -84.78 45.05
C LEU A 43 -49.37 -86.12 45.62
N LEU A 44 -49.89 -86.50 46.80
CA LEU A 44 -50.24 -87.83 47.35
C LEU A 44 -49.39 -89.12 47.14
N GLN A 45 -49.31 -89.86 48.27
CA GLN A 45 -49.09 -91.33 48.50
C GLN A 45 -47.64 -91.86 48.44
N GLN A 46 -47.14 -92.73 49.33
CA GLN A 46 -47.78 -93.79 50.13
C GLN A 46 -46.83 -94.34 51.24
N LEU A 47 -47.41 -95.09 52.20
CA LEU A 47 -46.86 -96.18 53.05
C LEU A 47 -46.47 -95.94 54.54
N ASN A 48 -47.45 -96.24 55.41
CA ASN A 48 -47.54 -97.44 56.29
C ASN A 48 -46.46 -97.76 57.36
N LYS A 49 -46.88 -97.71 58.64
CA LYS A 49 -46.60 -98.58 59.83
C LYS A 49 -46.87 -97.73 61.10
N SER A 50 -47.51 -98.13 62.19
CA SER A 50 -47.67 -99.42 62.90
C SER A 50 -48.89 -99.31 63.84
N MET A 51 -49.84 -100.25 63.86
CA MET A 51 -50.02 -101.39 64.78
C MET A 51 -49.87 -101.18 66.32
N ARG A 52 -51.06 -101.19 66.97
CA ARG A 52 -51.56 -102.17 67.99
C ARG A 52 -51.37 -101.94 69.51
N ARG A 53 -52.53 -102.18 70.18
CA ARG A 53 -52.78 -102.84 71.50
C ARG A 53 -52.49 -101.98 72.75
N LYS A 54 -53.18 -102.08 73.90
CA LYS A 54 -54.09 -103.05 74.56
C LYS A 54 -54.68 -102.31 75.80
N ALA A 55 -55.98 -102.39 76.12
CA ALA A 55 -56.62 -103.27 77.12
C ALA A 55 -56.68 -102.81 78.60
N ARG A 56 -57.87 -103.10 79.19
CA ARG A 56 -58.20 -103.64 80.54
C ARG A 56 -58.75 -102.70 81.65
N ASN A 57 -59.92 -103.13 82.16
CA ASN A 57 -60.39 -103.28 83.56
C ASN A 57 -60.40 -102.02 84.47
N ALA A 58 -61.27 -101.84 85.47
CA ALA A 58 -62.30 -102.64 86.13
C ALA A 58 -63.23 -101.69 86.93
N GLU A 59 -64.44 -102.21 87.21
CA GLU A 59 -65.31 -102.01 88.40
C GLU A 59 -64.89 -100.99 89.47
N ASP A 60 -65.82 -100.09 89.84
CA ASP A 60 -66.34 -100.11 91.21
C ASP A 60 -67.77 -99.53 91.29
N ILE A 61 -68.64 -100.28 91.97
CA ILE A 61 -70.07 -100.04 92.16
C ILE A 61 -70.27 -99.25 93.46
N ARG A 62 -71.00 -98.13 93.43
CA ARG A 62 -71.81 -97.70 94.59
C ARG A 62 -73.18 -97.16 94.17
N VAL A 63 -74.17 -98.00 94.48
CA VAL A 63 -75.62 -97.86 94.37
C VAL A 63 -76.16 -96.51 94.88
N ILE A 64 -76.93 -95.82 94.03
CA ILE A 64 -77.96 -94.83 94.41
C ILE A 64 -79.12 -94.95 93.39
N ARG A 65 -80.24 -95.56 93.82
CA ARG A 65 -81.61 -95.64 93.22
C ARG A 65 -81.74 -95.59 91.68
N GLU A 66 -82.11 -96.73 91.06
CA GLU A 66 -82.40 -96.85 89.61
C GLU A 66 -83.72 -96.16 89.19
N THR A 67 -83.61 -95.28 88.18
CA THR A 67 -84.69 -94.78 87.29
C THR A 67 -84.77 -95.66 86.03
N GLU A 68 -85.97 -95.91 85.50
CA GLU A 68 -86.15 -96.68 84.26
C GLU A 68 -85.76 -95.82 83.03
N HIS A 69 -84.94 -96.34 82.10
CA HIS A 69 -84.52 -95.59 80.92
C HIS A 69 -85.49 -95.77 79.73
N LEU A 70 -85.91 -94.66 79.10
CA LEU A 70 -86.75 -94.66 77.89
C LEU A 70 -85.86 -94.68 76.62
N VAL A 71 -86.26 -95.44 75.60
CA VAL A 71 -85.65 -95.34 74.26
C VAL A 71 -86.41 -94.29 73.46
N VAL A 72 -85.73 -93.17 73.16
CA VAL A 72 -86.28 -92.03 72.44
C VAL A 72 -85.59 -91.89 71.07
N SER A 73 -86.38 -91.74 70.01
CA SER A 73 -85.90 -91.38 68.68
C SER A 73 -86.53 -90.07 68.25
N ALA A 74 -85.68 -89.11 67.84
CA ALA A 74 -86.07 -87.81 67.33
C ALA A 74 -86.38 -87.82 65.81
N GLY A 75 -86.41 -89.01 65.18
CA GLY A 75 -86.61 -89.17 63.73
C GLY A 75 -85.28 -89.37 62.97
N ASN A 76 -85.37 -89.40 61.63
CA ASN A 76 -84.21 -89.51 60.74
C ASN A 76 -83.72 -88.13 60.29
N ASN A 77 -82.44 -88.02 59.93
CA ASN A 77 -81.87 -86.77 59.39
C ASN A 77 -82.56 -86.38 58.06
N VAL A 78 -82.78 -85.07 57.86
CA VAL A 78 -83.49 -84.52 56.69
C VAL A 78 -82.57 -83.58 55.90
N GLU A 79 -82.52 -83.72 54.57
CA GLU A 79 -81.85 -82.76 53.68
C GLU A 79 -82.87 -82.02 52.81
N VAL A 80 -82.71 -80.70 52.66
CA VAL A 80 -83.57 -79.83 51.84
C VAL A 80 -82.72 -78.91 50.96
N THR A 81 -83.18 -78.60 49.74
CA THR A 81 -82.57 -77.62 48.83
C THR A 81 -83.50 -76.42 48.67
N LEU A 82 -82.93 -75.20 48.71
CA LEU A 82 -83.69 -73.99 48.41
C LEU A 82 -84.37 -74.10 47.03
N PRO A 83 -85.60 -73.57 46.87
CA PRO A 83 -86.29 -72.65 47.78
C PRO A 83 -87.11 -73.31 48.90
N ARG A 84 -87.10 -74.64 49.05
CA ARG A 84 -87.82 -75.31 50.16
C ARG A 84 -87.05 -75.08 51.46
N ASN A 85 -87.72 -74.57 52.50
CA ASN A 85 -87.10 -74.19 53.77
C ASN A 85 -87.93 -74.57 55.01
N GLU A 86 -88.79 -75.57 54.89
CA GLU A 86 -89.63 -76.10 55.97
C GLU A 86 -89.46 -77.63 56.10
N VAL A 87 -89.47 -78.13 57.33
CA VAL A 87 -89.31 -79.57 57.68
C VAL A 87 -90.14 -79.89 58.92
N GLU A 88 -90.74 -81.08 58.99
CA GLU A 88 -91.43 -81.58 60.19
C GLU A 88 -90.71 -82.82 60.75
N LEU A 89 -90.44 -82.83 62.05
CA LEU A 89 -89.72 -83.87 62.77
C LEU A 89 -90.66 -84.55 63.77
N ASN A 90 -90.58 -85.88 63.91
CA ASN A 90 -91.51 -86.67 64.70
C ASN A 90 -90.78 -87.53 65.74
N ALA A 91 -91.16 -87.40 67.00
CA ALA A 91 -90.63 -88.16 68.12
C ALA A 91 -91.27 -89.55 68.26
N PHE A 92 -90.49 -90.56 68.61
CA PHE A 92 -90.95 -91.91 68.94
C PHE A 92 -90.32 -92.41 70.25
N VAL A 93 -91.14 -92.94 71.17
CA VAL A 93 -90.72 -93.32 72.54
C VAL A 93 -91.27 -94.69 72.91
N VAL A 94 -90.43 -95.55 73.49
CA VAL A 94 -90.78 -96.93 73.93
C VAL A 94 -90.21 -97.22 75.32
N PRO A 95 -90.97 -97.84 76.24
CA PRO A 95 -92.38 -98.29 76.12
C PRO A 95 -93.39 -97.14 76.24
N ALA A 96 -94.60 -97.34 75.70
CA ALA A 96 -95.69 -96.36 75.79
C ALA A 96 -96.13 -96.15 77.26
N PRO A 97 -96.57 -94.92 77.64
CA PRO A 97 -96.80 -94.59 79.04
C PRO A 97 -97.96 -95.41 79.66
N PRO A 98 -97.83 -95.88 80.93
CA PRO A 98 -98.90 -96.60 81.63
C PRO A 98 -100.18 -95.76 81.78
N THR A 99 -101.35 -96.41 81.78
CA THR A 99 -102.66 -95.72 81.83
C THR A 99 -102.78 -94.80 83.05
N GLY A 100 -102.76 -93.48 82.82
CA GLY A 100 -102.89 -92.44 83.84
C GLY A 100 -101.70 -91.48 83.97
N VAL A 101 -100.58 -91.73 83.26
CA VAL A 101 -99.37 -90.88 83.24
C VAL A 101 -99.08 -90.45 81.80
N ASN A 102 -98.64 -89.21 81.56
CA ASN A 102 -98.21 -88.73 80.23
C ASN A 102 -96.72 -88.39 80.25
N TYR A 103 -96.01 -88.73 79.17
CA TYR A 103 -94.64 -88.26 78.97
C TYR A 103 -94.62 -86.80 78.49
N ALA A 104 -93.71 -86.02 79.03
CA ALA A 104 -93.42 -84.66 78.59
C ALA A 104 -92.30 -84.69 77.54
N PHE A 105 -92.48 -83.98 76.42
CA PHE A 105 -91.48 -83.84 75.36
C PHE A 105 -90.86 -82.44 75.44
N ASP A 106 -89.56 -82.31 75.18
CA ASP A 106 -88.86 -81.03 75.08
C ASP A 106 -87.82 -81.07 73.96
N TRP A 107 -88.06 -80.32 72.88
CA TRP A 107 -87.16 -80.18 71.74
C TRP A 107 -86.24 -78.96 71.89
N ARG A 108 -84.94 -79.21 71.78
CA ARG A 108 -83.87 -78.21 71.90
C ARG A 108 -83.03 -78.15 70.63
N LEU A 109 -82.78 -76.95 70.14
CA LEU A 109 -81.83 -76.71 69.05
C LEU A 109 -80.42 -76.63 69.63
N ARG A 110 -79.54 -77.53 69.18
CA ARG A 110 -78.18 -77.68 69.71
C ARG A 110 -77.17 -76.84 68.93
N THR A 111 -77.22 -76.90 67.61
CA THR A 111 -76.36 -76.12 66.72
C THR A 111 -77.12 -75.65 65.48
N HIS A 112 -76.73 -74.49 64.95
CA HIS A 112 -77.33 -73.91 63.75
C HIS A 112 -76.32 -73.00 63.00
N PRO A 113 -76.58 -72.66 61.72
CA PRO A 113 -75.75 -71.73 60.95
C PRO A 113 -75.76 -70.32 61.56
N LYS A 114 -74.72 -69.51 61.30
CA LYS A 114 -74.60 -68.15 61.88
C LYS A 114 -75.80 -67.24 61.55
N ASP A 115 -76.34 -67.38 60.34
CA ASP A 115 -77.46 -66.56 59.84
C ASP A 115 -78.82 -67.27 60.06
N TYR A 116 -79.02 -67.79 61.27
CA TYR A 116 -80.22 -68.55 61.62
C TYR A 116 -81.44 -67.63 61.80
N SER A 117 -82.49 -67.90 61.02
CA SER A 117 -83.82 -67.29 61.16
C SER A 117 -84.93 -68.34 61.36
N GLY A 118 -84.55 -69.57 61.75
CA GLY A 118 -85.48 -70.69 61.81
C GLY A 118 -86.53 -70.53 62.91
N GLU A 119 -87.78 -70.83 62.61
CA GLU A 119 -88.88 -70.87 63.57
C GLU A 119 -89.18 -72.33 63.95
N MET A 120 -89.46 -72.56 65.24
CA MET A 120 -89.73 -73.88 65.81
C MET A 120 -91.10 -73.88 66.50
N GLU A 121 -92.07 -74.58 65.92
CA GLU A 121 -93.42 -74.74 66.48
C GLU A 121 -93.62 -76.17 67.00
N GLY A 122 -94.29 -76.33 68.15
CA GLY A 122 -94.57 -77.66 68.73
C GLY A 122 -93.47 -78.23 69.64
N LYS A 123 -92.57 -77.39 70.18
CA LYS A 123 -91.41 -77.80 71.00
C LYS A 123 -91.68 -78.73 72.18
N HIS A 124 -92.89 -78.73 72.73
CA HIS A 124 -93.26 -79.62 73.85
C HIS A 124 -94.22 -80.74 73.43
N SER A 125 -94.26 -81.04 72.14
CA SER A 125 -95.17 -82.01 71.55
C SER A 125 -94.39 -83.15 70.88
N LYS A 126 -95.12 -84.19 70.48
CA LYS A 126 -94.53 -85.32 69.75
C LYS A 126 -94.00 -84.92 68.36
N THR A 127 -94.45 -83.81 67.79
CA THR A 127 -94.01 -83.33 66.47
C THR A 127 -93.44 -81.90 66.56
N LEU A 128 -92.35 -81.64 65.85
CA LEU A 128 -91.68 -80.35 65.78
C LEU A 128 -91.68 -79.87 64.33
N LYS A 129 -92.32 -78.73 64.07
CA LYS A 129 -92.33 -78.10 62.75
C LYS A 129 -91.30 -76.98 62.69
N LEU A 130 -90.41 -77.08 61.71
CA LEU A 130 -89.35 -76.14 61.39
C LEU A 130 -89.71 -75.35 60.14
N SER A 131 -89.57 -74.03 60.18
CA SER A 131 -89.75 -73.15 59.02
C SER A 131 -88.67 -72.08 58.96
N LYS A 132 -88.58 -71.39 57.82
CA LYS A 132 -87.59 -70.30 57.58
C LYS A 132 -86.12 -70.74 57.77
N LEU A 133 -85.80 -71.97 57.37
CA LEU A 133 -84.44 -72.49 57.40
C LEU A 133 -83.54 -71.80 56.35
N THR A 134 -82.31 -71.48 56.72
CA THR A 134 -81.26 -70.91 55.87
C THR A 134 -80.20 -71.97 55.53
N VAL A 135 -79.38 -71.72 54.51
CA VAL A 135 -78.38 -72.71 54.04
C VAL A 135 -77.42 -73.08 55.17
N GLY A 136 -77.29 -74.38 55.46
CA GLY A 136 -76.40 -74.91 56.49
C GLY A 136 -76.97 -76.09 57.28
N LEU A 137 -76.25 -76.51 58.33
CA LEU A 137 -76.57 -77.68 59.16
C LEU A 137 -77.20 -77.26 60.50
N TYR A 138 -78.27 -77.95 60.88
CA TYR A 138 -79.02 -77.79 62.13
C TYR A 138 -79.01 -79.11 62.88
N GLU A 139 -78.72 -79.10 64.19
CA GLU A 139 -78.76 -80.29 65.04
C GLU A 139 -79.74 -80.09 66.19
N PHE A 140 -80.65 -81.04 66.39
CA PHE A 140 -81.70 -81.00 67.41
C PHE A 140 -81.54 -82.15 68.40
N GLU A 141 -81.87 -81.85 69.66
CA GLU A 141 -81.92 -82.77 70.78
C GLU A 141 -83.35 -82.81 71.31
N LEU A 142 -83.88 -84.00 71.52
CA LEU A 142 -85.20 -84.25 72.09
C LEU A 142 -85.03 -84.93 73.44
N VAL A 143 -85.60 -84.35 74.48
CA VAL A 143 -85.64 -84.91 75.83
C VAL A 143 -87.07 -85.33 76.14
N VAL A 144 -87.24 -86.51 76.75
CA VAL A 144 -88.55 -87.02 77.16
C VAL A 144 -88.50 -87.49 78.62
N ASP A 145 -89.40 -86.94 79.45
CA ASP A 145 -89.48 -87.19 80.89
C ASP A 145 -90.85 -87.78 81.30
N GLY A 146 -90.84 -88.71 82.25
CA GLY A 146 -92.01 -89.30 82.92
C GLY A 146 -91.72 -89.68 84.38
N ASP A 147 -92.74 -90.02 85.16
CA ASP A 147 -92.57 -90.38 86.58
C ASP A 147 -91.60 -91.56 86.73
N ASN A 148 -90.37 -91.27 87.17
CA ASN A 148 -89.21 -92.18 87.24
C ASN A 148 -88.67 -92.72 85.90
N ALA A 149 -88.95 -92.07 84.76
CA ALA A 149 -88.43 -92.48 83.45
C ALA A 149 -87.88 -91.32 82.59
N HIS A 150 -86.71 -91.50 81.95
CA HIS A 150 -86.03 -90.45 81.16
C HIS A 150 -85.34 -91.02 79.91
N GLY A 151 -85.36 -90.28 78.80
CA GLY A 151 -84.61 -90.61 77.60
C GLY A 151 -84.37 -89.43 76.66
N GLU A 152 -83.34 -89.53 75.83
CA GLU A 152 -82.91 -88.48 74.89
C GLU A 152 -82.71 -89.04 73.47
N GLY A 153 -82.93 -88.22 72.45
CA GLY A 153 -82.69 -88.55 71.04
C GLY A 153 -82.21 -87.35 70.21
N TYR A 154 -81.53 -87.59 69.09
CA TYR A 154 -80.92 -86.53 68.26
C TYR A 154 -81.30 -86.64 66.78
N VAL A 155 -81.43 -85.50 66.08
CA VAL A 155 -81.72 -85.45 64.64
C VAL A 155 -81.12 -84.21 63.97
N ASN A 156 -80.62 -84.36 62.73
CA ASN A 156 -79.98 -83.28 61.98
C ASN A 156 -80.78 -82.88 60.73
N VAL A 157 -80.78 -81.58 60.40
CA VAL A 157 -81.40 -81.01 59.18
C VAL A 157 -80.37 -80.21 58.39
N THR A 158 -80.18 -80.49 57.08
CA THR A 158 -79.22 -79.78 56.21
C THR A 158 -79.91 -79.06 55.07
N VAL A 159 -79.60 -77.78 54.84
CA VAL A 159 -80.15 -76.97 53.74
C VAL A 159 -79.07 -76.60 52.71
N LYS A 160 -79.29 -76.85 51.41
CA LYS A 160 -78.37 -76.57 50.27
C LYS A 160 -78.82 -75.37 49.40
N PRO A 161 -77.90 -74.64 48.74
CA PRO A 161 -78.21 -73.49 47.86
C PRO A 161 -78.81 -73.89 46.50
N GLU A 162 -79.33 -72.91 45.74
CA GLU A 162 -79.98 -73.10 44.43
C GLU A 162 -78.98 -73.30 43.26
N PRO A 163 -79.30 -74.10 42.21
CA PRO A 163 -78.41 -74.32 41.05
C PRO A 163 -78.27 -73.09 40.11
N ARG A 164 -77.08 -72.85 39.55
CA ARG A 164 -76.80 -71.77 38.56
C ARG A 164 -77.33 -72.09 37.15
N VAL A 165 -77.65 -71.06 36.34
CA VAL A 165 -78.07 -71.15 34.91
C VAL A 165 -77.06 -70.37 34.05
N ASN A 166 -76.40 -71.02 33.08
CA ASN A 166 -75.33 -70.45 32.24
C ASN A 166 -75.85 -69.58 31.07
N LYS A 167 -75.12 -68.54 30.66
CA LYS A 167 -75.34 -67.78 29.41
C LYS A 167 -74.13 -67.97 28.47
N PRO A 168 -74.31 -67.92 27.13
CA PRO A 168 -73.18 -68.05 26.22
C PRO A 168 -72.29 -66.79 26.21
N PRO A 169 -71.00 -66.92 25.85
CA PRO A 169 -70.08 -65.80 25.77
C PRO A 169 -70.45 -64.85 24.62
N VAL A 170 -69.90 -63.64 24.64
CA VAL A 170 -70.07 -62.62 23.59
C VAL A 170 -68.70 -62.28 23.01
N ALA A 171 -68.50 -62.61 21.73
CA ALA A 171 -67.26 -62.39 20.99
C ALA A 171 -67.15 -60.92 20.54
N VAL A 172 -66.08 -60.24 20.95
CA VAL A 172 -65.82 -58.84 20.59
C VAL A 172 -64.44 -58.71 19.97
N VAL A 173 -64.38 -58.15 18.77
CA VAL A 173 -63.13 -57.84 18.05
C VAL A 173 -62.94 -56.35 17.86
N SER A 174 -61.71 -55.89 18.05
CA SER A 174 -61.29 -54.51 17.88
C SER A 174 -59.94 -54.44 17.15
N PRO A 175 -59.84 -53.73 16.02
CA PRO A 175 -60.92 -53.09 15.27
C PRO A 175 -61.72 -54.11 14.43
N LYS A 176 -63.00 -53.80 14.15
CA LYS A 176 -63.83 -54.58 13.19
C LYS A 176 -63.40 -54.39 11.74
N TYR A 177 -62.84 -53.22 11.42
CA TYR A 177 -62.30 -52.88 10.10
C TYR A 177 -60.94 -52.19 10.28
N GLN A 178 -59.91 -52.71 9.62
CA GLN A 178 -58.58 -52.13 9.60
C GLN A 178 -58.14 -51.91 8.16
N GLU A 179 -57.48 -50.79 7.91
CA GLU A 179 -56.84 -50.49 6.63
C GLU A 179 -55.36 -50.20 6.87
N ILE A 180 -54.49 -50.81 6.05
CA ILE A 180 -53.06 -50.54 6.02
C ILE A 180 -52.59 -50.41 4.56
N SER A 181 -51.55 -49.64 4.32
CA SER A 181 -50.87 -49.55 3.02
C SER A 181 -49.43 -50.05 3.15
N LEU A 182 -48.93 -50.72 2.11
CA LEU A 182 -47.50 -51.01 2.01
C LEU A 182 -46.71 -49.68 2.07
N PRO A 183 -45.53 -49.67 2.74
CA PRO A 183 -44.72 -50.81 3.17
C PRO A 183 -45.12 -51.44 4.52
N THR A 184 -46.20 -50.98 5.18
CA THR A 184 -46.66 -51.56 6.44
C THR A 184 -47.29 -52.93 6.21
N SER A 185 -46.55 -54.01 6.46
CA SER A 185 -46.95 -55.40 6.18
C SER A 185 -47.34 -56.21 7.42
N SER A 186 -47.50 -55.54 8.57
CA SER A 186 -47.90 -56.16 9.83
C SER A 186 -48.96 -55.35 10.56
N THR A 187 -49.90 -56.02 11.21
CA THR A 187 -50.94 -55.40 12.05
C THR A 187 -51.42 -56.37 13.13
N VAL A 188 -52.29 -55.91 14.03
CA VAL A 188 -52.86 -56.73 15.11
C VAL A 188 -54.38 -56.57 15.17
N ILE A 189 -55.07 -57.63 15.58
CA ILE A 189 -56.51 -57.62 15.86
C ILE A 189 -56.73 -58.15 17.27
N ASP A 190 -57.42 -57.38 18.11
CA ASP A 190 -57.61 -57.69 19.52
C ASP A 190 -59.01 -58.27 19.79
N GLY A 191 -59.05 -59.46 20.36
CA GLY A 191 -60.25 -60.20 20.79
C GLY A 191 -60.42 -60.28 22.31
N SER A 192 -59.52 -59.64 23.07
CA SER A 192 -59.49 -59.67 24.54
C SER A 192 -60.71 -59.02 25.20
N GLN A 193 -61.48 -58.23 24.45
CA GLN A 193 -62.72 -57.58 24.92
C GLN A 193 -63.94 -58.51 24.93
N SER A 194 -63.77 -59.79 24.59
CA SER A 194 -64.85 -60.78 24.65
C SER A 194 -65.24 -61.07 26.10
N THR A 195 -66.55 -61.14 26.37
CA THR A 195 -67.10 -61.20 27.74
C THR A 195 -68.01 -62.41 27.94
N ASP A 196 -68.10 -62.91 29.17
CA ASP A 196 -68.95 -64.04 29.58
C ASP A 196 -69.48 -63.79 31.00
N ASP A 197 -70.56 -64.47 31.43
CA ASP A 197 -71.07 -64.36 32.80
C ASP A 197 -70.27 -65.16 33.84
N ASP A 198 -69.46 -66.13 33.40
CA ASP A 198 -68.39 -66.75 34.19
C ASP A 198 -67.01 -66.31 33.66
N LYS A 199 -66.49 -66.99 32.63
CA LYS A 199 -65.17 -66.71 32.04
C LYS A 199 -65.04 -67.30 30.63
N VAL A 200 -64.35 -66.55 29.77
CA VAL A 200 -63.85 -67.06 28.48
C VAL A 200 -62.58 -67.88 28.72
N VAL A 201 -62.55 -69.12 28.23
CA VAL A 201 -61.42 -70.05 28.41
C VAL A 201 -60.58 -70.26 27.16
N SER A 202 -61.12 -69.94 25.97
CA SER A 202 -60.45 -70.17 24.69
C SER A 202 -60.78 -69.07 23.68
N TRP A 203 -59.77 -68.67 22.89
CA TRP A 203 -59.89 -67.83 21.70
C TRP A 203 -59.36 -68.63 20.52
N HIS A 204 -60.05 -68.63 19.40
CA HIS A 204 -59.60 -69.28 18.17
C HIS A 204 -59.80 -68.34 16.99
N TRP A 205 -58.73 -68.04 16.26
CA TRP A 205 -58.74 -67.20 15.08
C TRP A 205 -58.54 -68.02 13.81
N GLU A 206 -59.37 -67.74 12.80
CA GLU A 206 -59.27 -68.35 11.48
C GLU A 206 -59.38 -67.30 10.37
N GLU A 207 -58.47 -67.35 9.39
CA GLU A 207 -58.60 -66.59 8.15
C GLU A 207 -59.64 -67.23 7.21
N VAL A 208 -60.83 -66.64 7.18
CA VAL A 208 -61.97 -67.07 6.37
C VAL A 208 -61.74 -66.74 4.89
N LYS A 209 -61.16 -65.58 4.61
CA LYS A 209 -60.93 -65.08 3.25
C LYS A 209 -59.65 -64.24 3.21
N GLY A 210 -58.87 -64.42 2.16
CA GLY A 210 -57.66 -63.63 1.91
C GLY A 210 -57.03 -63.94 0.56
N PRO A 211 -55.99 -63.20 0.15
CA PRO A 211 -55.14 -63.52 -1.00
C PRO A 211 -54.52 -64.93 -0.87
N LEU A 212 -54.24 -65.58 -2.01
CA LEU A 212 -53.56 -66.88 -2.03
C LEU A 212 -52.16 -66.77 -1.43
N ARG A 213 -51.91 -67.46 -0.32
CA ARG A 213 -50.63 -67.53 0.39
C ARG A 213 -50.36 -68.97 0.82
N GLU A 214 -49.07 -69.30 1.03
CA GLU A 214 -48.65 -70.63 1.47
C GLU A 214 -49.17 -70.97 2.88
N GLU A 215 -49.27 -69.97 3.76
CA GLU A 215 -49.77 -70.12 5.12
C GLU A 215 -50.93 -69.14 5.39
N LYS A 216 -52.06 -69.67 5.84
CA LYS A 216 -53.18 -68.88 6.37
C LYS A 216 -52.89 -68.47 7.80
N ALA A 217 -53.24 -67.23 8.17
CA ALA A 217 -53.05 -66.81 9.55
C ALA A 217 -54.11 -67.44 10.46
N SER A 218 -53.66 -68.09 11.53
CA SER A 218 -54.48 -68.66 12.60
C SER A 218 -53.76 -68.52 13.93
N GLY A 219 -54.50 -68.48 15.03
CA GLY A 219 -53.92 -68.40 16.37
C GLY A 219 -54.95 -68.59 17.47
N ASP A 220 -54.50 -69.12 18.60
CA ASP A 220 -55.36 -69.42 19.77
C ASP A 220 -55.18 -68.41 20.92
N THR A 221 -54.80 -67.18 20.58
CA THR A 221 -54.51 -66.11 21.54
C THR A 221 -55.58 -65.03 21.52
N ALA A 222 -55.74 -64.32 22.64
CA ALA A 222 -56.69 -63.20 22.72
C ALA A 222 -56.36 -62.07 21.72
N ILE A 223 -55.08 -61.89 21.35
CA ILE A 223 -54.63 -60.93 20.34
C ILE A 223 -54.04 -61.70 19.16
N LEU A 224 -54.55 -61.44 17.95
CA LEU A 224 -54.02 -61.98 16.71
C LEU A 224 -52.94 -61.03 16.16
N THR A 225 -51.76 -61.57 15.87
CA THR A 225 -50.67 -60.82 15.24
C THR A 225 -50.51 -61.27 13.78
N LEU A 226 -50.57 -60.32 12.85
CA LEU A 226 -50.50 -60.57 11.41
C LEU A 226 -49.20 -59.97 10.88
N THR A 227 -48.44 -60.77 10.12
CA THR A 227 -47.18 -60.36 9.48
C THR A 227 -47.12 -60.84 8.04
N ASN A 228 -46.21 -60.25 7.25
CA ASN A 228 -45.99 -60.58 5.84
C ASN A 228 -47.26 -60.45 4.98
N LEU A 229 -48.10 -59.45 5.29
CA LEU A 229 -49.34 -59.21 4.58
C LEU A 229 -49.07 -58.70 3.15
N VAL A 230 -49.71 -59.35 2.17
CA VAL A 230 -49.70 -58.90 0.76
C VAL A 230 -50.96 -58.08 0.45
N PRO A 231 -50.95 -57.23 -0.60
CA PRO A 231 -52.09 -56.42 -0.97
C PRO A 231 -53.34 -57.24 -1.26
N GLY A 232 -54.48 -56.84 -0.67
CA GLY A 232 -55.76 -57.51 -0.81
C GLY A 232 -56.65 -57.40 0.43
N ASN A 233 -57.80 -58.08 0.39
CA ASN A 233 -58.81 -58.05 1.44
C ASN A 233 -58.77 -59.35 2.24
N TYR A 234 -58.59 -59.24 3.55
CA TYR A 234 -58.60 -60.33 4.51
C TYR A 234 -59.86 -60.28 5.38
N THR A 235 -60.35 -61.44 5.80
CA THR A 235 -61.46 -61.59 6.74
C THR A 235 -61.09 -62.67 7.76
N PHE A 236 -61.05 -62.28 9.03
CA PHE A 236 -60.71 -63.15 10.16
C PHE A 236 -61.97 -63.39 11.00
N SER A 237 -62.19 -64.63 11.40
CA SER A 237 -63.22 -65.02 12.36
C SER A 237 -62.58 -65.33 13.70
N LEU A 238 -63.08 -64.70 14.77
CA LEU A 238 -62.77 -65.04 16.15
C LEU A 238 -63.91 -65.88 16.70
N THR A 239 -63.58 -67.02 17.29
CA THR A 239 -64.50 -67.85 18.08
C THR A 239 -64.02 -67.89 19.53
N VAL A 240 -64.90 -67.58 20.48
CA VAL A 240 -64.63 -67.66 21.93
C VAL A 240 -65.45 -68.76 22.56
N THR A 241 -64.89 -69.45 23.57
CA THR A 241 -65.57 -70.54 24.30
C THR A 241 -65.57 -70.24 25.81
N ASP A 242 -66.70 -70.46 26.48
CA ASP A 242 -66.83 -70.33 27.95
C ASP A 242 -66.39 -71.60 28.70
N SER A 243 -66.44 -71.57 30.03
CA SER A 243 -66.10 -72.73 30.87
C SER A 243 -67.07 -73.91 30.81
N ASP A 244 -68.28 -73.70 30.32
CA ASP A 244 -69.34 -74.69 30.21
C ASP A 244 -69.47 -75.26 28.77
N GLY A 245 -68.64 -74.77 27.85
CA GLY A 245 -68.52 -75.21 26.46
C GLY A 245 -69.38 -74.43 25.45
N ALA A 246 -70.09 -73.38 25.87
CA ALA A 246 -70.83 -72.52 24.94
C ALA A 246 -69.87 -71.61 24.15
N GLN A 247 -70.26 -71.29 22.92
CA GLN A 247 -69.41 -70.57 21.97
C GLN A 247 -70.16 -69.41 21.30
N ASP A 248 -69.41 -68.36 20.96
CA ASP A 248 -69.86 -67.27 20.11
C ASP A 248 -68.75 -66.85 19.15
N SER A 249 -69.12 -66.26 18.00
CA SER A 249 -68.17 -65.90 16.96
C SER A 249 -68.44 -64.52 16.35
N THR A 250 -67.38 -63.83 15.95
CA THR A 250 -67.44 -62.50 15.33
C THR A 250 -66.33 -62.34 14.29
N GLN A 251 -66.48 -61.39 13.37
CA GLN A 251 -65.56 -61.22 12.24
C GLN A 251 -64.89 -59.85 12.22
N ALA A 252 -63.64 -59.82 11.74
CA ALA A 252 -62.86 -58.61 11.47
C ALA A 252 -62.37 -58.59 10.01
N MET A 253 -62.39 -57.41 9.39
CA MET A 253 -61.95 -57.20 8.01
C MET A 253 -60.68 -56.35 7.96
N LEU A 254 -59.73 -56.73 7.09
CA LEU A 254 -58.48 -56.01 6.89
C LEU A 254 -58.22 -55.77 5.39
N LEU A 255 -58.05 -54.50 5.01
CA LEU A 255 -57.67 -54.07 3.66
C LEU A 255 -56.19 -53.70 3.63
N VAL A 256 -55.43 -54.31 2.71
CA VAL A 256 -54.02 -54.02 2.47
C VAL A 256 -53.87 -53.39 1.10
N ASN A 257 -53.57 -52.09 1.06
CA ASN A 257 -53.37 -51.33 -0.18
C ASN A 257 -51.94 -51.51 -0.73
N LYS A 258 -51.81 -51.49 -2.06
CA LYS A 258 -50.49 -51.42 -2.74
C LYS A 258 -49.79 -50.10 -2.42
N ALA A 259 -48.46 -50.08 -2.51
CA ALA A 259 -47.71 -48.83 -2.46
C ALA A 259 -48.06 -47.98 -3.70
N THR A 260 -48.18 -46.67 -3.51
CA THR A 260 -48.38 -45.70 -4.59
C THR A 260 -47.00 -45.24 -5.06
N ASP A 261 -46.76 -45.31 -6.37
CA ASP A 261 -45.53 -44.90 -7.04
C ASP A 261 -45.75 -43.52 -7.68
N TYR A 262 -44.96 -42.52 -7.29
CA TYR A 262 -45.05 -41.14 -7.79
C TYR A 262 -44.07 -40.90 -8.94
N ARG A 263 -44.36 -39.92 -9.80
CA ARG A 263 -43.43 -39.55 -10.88
C ARG A 263 -42.16 -38.92 -10.28
N PRO A 264 -40.99 -39.11 -10.93
CA PRO A 264 -39.78 -38.44 -10.52
C PRO A 264 -39.91 -36.92 -10.70
N THR A 265 -39.09 -36.15 -9.98
CA THR A 265 -38.97 -34.70 -10.12
C THR A 265 -37.62 -34.35 -10.71
N ALA A 266 -37.61 -33.81 -11.93
CA ALA A 266 -36.41 -33.39 -12.63
C ALA A 266 -35.89 -32.04 -12.11
N ASN A 267 -34.57 -31.92 -11.92
CA ASN A 267 -33.93 -30.66 -11.59
C ASN A 267 -32.62 -30.51 -12.38
N ALA A 268 -32.62 -29.62 -13.38
CA ALA A 268 -31.48 -29.35 -14.25
C ALA A 268 -30.48 -28.32 -13.67
N GLY A 269 -30.74 -27.81 -12.46
CA GLY A 269 -29.99 -26.73 -11.83
C GLY A 269 -30.41 -25.32 -12.30
N PRO A 270 -29.84 -24.26 -11.70
CA PRO A 270 -30.15 -22.89 -12.08
C PRO A 270 -29.47 -22.48 -13.39
N ASN A 271 -30.05 -21.48 -14.07
CA ASN A 271 -29.46 -20.85 -15.25
C ASN A 271 -28.04 -20.33 -14.96
N GLN A 272 -27.16 -20.46 -15.95
CA GLN A 272 -25.74 -20.13 -15.86
C GLN A 272 -25.36 -19.04 -16.85
N VAL A 273 -24.37 -18.24 -16.47
CA VAL A 273 -23.76 -17.24 -17.37
C VAL A 273 -22.25 -17.49 -17.39
N ILE A 274 -21.69 -17.63 -18.58
CA ILE A 274 -20.25 -17.70 -18.80
C ILE A 274 -19.82 -16.59 -19.76
N THR A 275 -18.63 -16.06 -19.57
CA THR A 275 -18.06 -15.01 -20.42
C THR A 275 -16.84 -15.58 -21.13
N LEU A 276 -16.73 -15.34 -22.43
CA LEU A 276 -15.52 -15.72 -23.18
C LEU A 276 -14.27 -15.06 -22.56
N PRO A 277 -13.09 -15.72 -22.56
CA PRO A 277 -12.75 -16.93 -23.33
C PRO A 277 -13.18 -18.26 -22.68
N ARG A 278 -13.82 -18.25 -21.50
CA ARG A 278 -14.34 -19.47 -20.88
C ARG A 278 -15.53 -20.00 -21.68
N ASN A 279 -15.29 -21.03 -22.48
CA ASN A 279 -16.28 -21.65 -23.37
C ASN A 279 -16.72 -23.05 -22.92
N TYR A 280 -16.60 -23.34 -21.64
CA TYR A 280 -16.95 -24.64 -21.04
C TYR A 280 -17.65 -24.47 -19.68
N ILE A 281 -18.55 -25.40 -19.38
CA ILE A 281 -19.28 -25.45 -18.10
C ILE A 281 -19.72 -26.89 -17.79
N THR A 282 -19.98 -27.17 -16.51
CA THR A 282 -20.58 -28.42 -16.06
C THR A 282 -21.94 -28.14 -15.44
N LEU A 283 -22.96 -28.86 -15.90
CA LEU A 283 -24.33 -28.82 -15.39
C LEU A 283 -24.60 -30.06 -14.55
N TYR A 284 -25.39 -29.90 -13.48
CA TYR A 284 -25.65 -30.95 -12.50
C TYR A 284 -27.15 -31.23 -12.41
N GLY A 285 -27.52 -32.47 -12.74
CA GLY A 285 -28.87 -33.02 -12.61
C GLY A 285 -29.05 -33.90 -11.37
N ASN A 286 -28.04 -33.96 -10.49
CA ASN A 286 -28.02 -34.83 -9.30
C ASN A 286 -29.02 -34.42 -8.19
N GLN A 287 -29.70 -33.29 -8.34
CA GLN A 287 -30.77 -32.85 -7.45
C GLN A 287 -32.15 -33.37 -7.87
N SER A 288 -32.24 -34.13 -8.96
CA SER A 288 -33.48 -34.83 -9.32
C SER A 288 -33.77 -35.93 -8.30
N THR A 289 -35.03 -36.02 -7.87
CA THR A 289 -35.46 -36.92 -6.80
C THR A 289 -36.60 -37.81 -7.25
N ASP A 290 -36.68 -39.00 -6.67
CA ASP A 290 -37.76 -39.98 -6.88
C ASP A 290 -38.09 -40.66 -5.55
N ASP A 291 -39.29 -41.21 -5.42
CA ASP A 291 -39.70 -41.97 -4.23
C ASP A 291 -39.09 -43.39 -4.19
N HIS A 292 -38.63 -43.89 -5.34
CA HIS A 292 -37.83 -45.10 -5.51
C HIS A 292 -36.38 -44.78 -5.92
N GLU A 293 -35.43 -45.68 -5.60
CA GLU A 293 -34.00 -45.32 -5.56
C GLU A 293 -33.22 -45.48 -6.89
N ASN A 294 -33.83 -45.39 -8.07
CA ASN A 294 -33.04 -45.46 -9.31
C ASN A 294 -33.59 -44.63 -10.47
N LEU A 295 -32.88 -43.54 -10.80
CA LEU A 295 -33.19 -42.66 -11.92
C LEU A 295 -32.19 -42.85 -13.07
N SER A 296 -32.71 -42.85 -14.29
CA SER A 296 -31.91 -42.69 -15.50
C SER A 296 -32.00 -41.25 -16.01
N TYR A 297 -30.87 -40.74 -16.53
CA TYR A 297 -30.72 -39.35 -16.95
C TYR A 297 -30.54 -39.30 -18.47
N GLU A 298 -31.13 -38.30 -19.12
CA GLU A 298 -30.89 -37.98 -20.53
C GLU A 298 -30.90 -36.47 -20.74
N TRP A 299 -29.78 -35.95 -21.22
CA TRP A 299 -29.64 -34.55 -21.59
C TRP A 299 -29.82 -34.33 -23.09
N SER A 300 -30.43 -33.23 -23.49
CA SER A 300 -30.55 -32.85 -24.89
C SER A 300 -30.45 -31.33 -25.05
N LEU A 301 -29.98 -30.88 -26.21
CA LEU A 301 -30.07 -29.47 -26.58
C LEU A 301 -31.51 -29.17 -26.99
N SER A 302 -32.13 -28.17 -26.35
CA SER A 302 -33.51 -27.78 -26.62
C SER A 302 -33.65 -27.28 -28.07
N PRO A 303 -34.82 -27.50 -28.73
CA PRO A 303 -35.14 -26.91 -30.03
C PRO A 303 -34.99 -25.39 -30.09
N GLU A 304 -35.06 -24.70 -28.95
CA GLU A 304 -34.83 -23.25 -28.83
C GLU A 304 -33.41 -22.83 -29.21
N SER A 305 -32.43 -23.74 -29.10
CA SER A 305 -31.02 -23.50 -29.42
C SER A 305 -30.60 -24.07 -30.78
N LYS A 306 -31.57 -24.21 -31.71
CA LYS A 306 -31.35 -24.77 -33.04
C LYS A 306 -30.27 -24.01 -33.81
N GLY A 307 -29.30 -24.76 -34.37
CA GLY A 307 -28.20 -24.21 -35.16
C GLY A 307 -26.96 -23.83 -34.35
N LYS A 308 -27.00 -23.92 -33.02
CA LYS A 308 -25.82 -23.72 -32.17
C LYS A 308 -25.02 -25.02 -32.06
N VAL A 309 -23.70 -24.90 -32.11
CA VAL A 309 -22.77 -26.03 -32.00
C VAL A 309 -22.22 -26.06 -30.56
N VAL A 310 -22.33 -27.19 -29.90
CA VAL A 310 -21.78 -27.43 -28.56
C VAL A 310 -21.35 -28.88 -28.44
N GLU A 311 -20.22 -29.13 -27.79
CA GLU A 311 -19.78 -30.47 -27.44
C GLU A 311 -20.39 -30.88 -26.10
N MET A 312 -21.04 -32.05 -26.05
CA MET A 312 -21.71 -32.58 -24.86
C MET A 312 -21.09 -33.92 -24.45
N GLN A 313 -20.61 -34.01 -23.21
CA GLN A 313 -20.10 -35.24 -22.59
C GLN A 313 -20.91 -35.58 -21.33
N GLY A 314 -21.15 -36.88 -21.09
CA GLY A 314 -21.93 -37.31 -19.92
C GLY A 314 -23.45 -37.19 -20.09
N VAL A 315 -23.96 -37.19 -21.34
CA VAL A 315 -25.38 -37.00 -21.70
C VAL A 315 -26.35 -37.95 -20.99
N ARG A 316 -25.89 -39.14 -20.58
CA ARG A 316 -26.71 -40.14 -19.86
C ARG A 316 -26.38 -40.25 -18.37
N THR A 317 -25.82 -39.20 -17.79
CA THR A 317 -25.35 -39.18 -16.41
C THR A 317 -25.93 -37.95 -15.69
N PRO A 318 -25.90 -37.93 -14.34
CA PRO A 318 -26.32 -36.75 -13.58
C PRO A 318 -25.38 -35.54 -13.76
N ILE A 319 -24.27 -35.66 -14.50
CA ILE A 319 -23.29 -34.60 -14.70
C ILE A 319 -23.06 -34.40 -16.21
N LEU A 320 -23.47 -33.27 -16.73
CA LEU A 320 -23.29 -32.91 -18.14
C LEU A 320 -22.13 -31.93 -18.27
N GLN A 321 -21.12 -32.28 -19.06
CA GLN A 321 -19.99 -31.41 -19.38
C GLN A 321 -20.17 -30.83 -20.77
N LEU A 322 -20.04 -29.50 -20.87
CA LEU A 322 -20.20 -28.72 -22.09
C LEU A 322 -18.88 -28.02 -22.43
N SER A 323 -18.48 -28.09 -23.69
CA SER A 323 -17.28 -27.42 -24.23
C SER A 323 -17.53 -26.84 -25.62
N ALA A 324 -16.56 -26.04 -26.09
CA ALA A 324 -16.56 -25.41 -27.41
C ALA A 324 -17.78 -24.50 -27.68
N MET A 325 -18.33 -23.88 -26.62
CA MET A 325 -19.49 -22.99 -26.75
C MET A 325 -19.09 -21.64 -27.37
N GLN A 326 -19.91 -21.15 -28.31
CA GLN A 326 -19.78 -19.80 -28.90
C GLN A 326 -20.74 -18.82 -28.24
N GLU A 327 -20.58 -17.52 -28.48
CA GLU A 327 -21.47 -16.47 -27.99
C GLU A 327 -22.96 -16.78 -28.27
N GLY A 328 -23.80 -16.57 -27.25
CA GLY A 328 -25.26 -16.73 -27.30
C GLY A 328 -25.83 -17.67 -26.24
N ASP A 329 -27.16 -17.81 -26.27
CA ASP A 329 -27.93 -18.52 -25.23
C ASP A 329 -28.23 -19.99 -25.58
N TYR A 330 -27.84 -20.94 -24.73
CA TYR A 330 -28.05 -22.37 -24.94
C TYR A 330 -29.04 -22.90 -23.90
N THR A 331 -30.17 -23.44 -24.32
CA THR A 331 -31.15 -24.10 -23.45
C THR A 331 -30.92 -25.61 -23.54
N PHE A 332 -30.62 -26.24 -22.41
CA PHE A 332 -30.50 -27.69 -22.26
C PHE A 332 -31.70 -28.25 -21.52
N GLN A 333 -32.19 -29.40 -21.97
CA GLN A 333 -33.28 -30.12 -21.35
C GLN A 333 -32.76 -31.42 -20.74
N LEU A 334 -33.01 -31.60 -19.44
CA LEU A 334 -32.80 -32.84 -18.69
C LEU A 334 -34.13 -33.60 -18.63
N THR A 335 -34.11 -34.85 -19.05
CA THR A 335 -35.19 -35.82 -18.83
C THR A 335 -34.71 -36.85 -17.81
N VAL A 336 -35.49 -37.10 -16.76
CA VAL A 336 -35.26 -38.20 -15.81
C VAL A 336 -36.35 -39.24 -15.95
N THR A 337 -35.98 -40.52 -15.91
CA THR A 337 -36.91 -41.65 -15.96
C THR A 337 -36.68 -42.57 -14.77
N ASP A 338 -37.74 -42.86 -14.02
CA ASP A 338 -37.72 -43.80 -12.90
C ASP A 338 -37.67 -45.28 -13.36
N SER A 339 -37.64 -46.21 -12.41
CA SER A 339 -37.63 -47.65 -12.71
C SER A 339 -38.96 -48.22 -13.25
N SER A 340 -40.06 -47.50 -13.04
CA SER A 340 -41.41 -47.81 -13.53
C SER A 340 -41.69 -47.25 -14.93
N GLY A 341 -40.76 -46.47 -15.49
CA GLY A 341 -40.86 -45.81 -16.79
C GLY A 341 -41.58 -44.46 -16.76
N GLN A 342 -41.87 -43.88 -15.59
CA GLN A 342 -42.42 -42.53 -15.49
C GLN A 342 -41.32 -41.49 -15.71
N GLN A 343 -41.68 -40.36 -16.32
CA GLN A 343 -40.73 -39.33 -16.75
C GLN A 343 -41.12 -37.94 -16.28
N ASP A 344 -40.09 -37.12 -16.03
CA ASP A 344 -40.21 -35.68 -15.84
C ASP A 344 -39.05 -34.94 -16.53
N THR A 345 -39.25 -33.67 -16.84
CA THR A 345 -38.30 -32.85 -17.60
C THR A 345 -38.04 -31.50 -16.95
N ALA A 346 -36.78 -31.07 -16.92
CA ALA A 346 -36.35 -29.75 -16.46
C ALA A 346 -35.44 -29.07 -17.49
N GLN A 347 -35.45 -27.74 -17.55
CA GLN A 347 -34.62 -26.96 -18.46
C GLN A 347 -33.63 -26.07 -17.71
N VAL A 348 -32.47 -25.83 -18.32
CA VAL A 348 -31.45 -24.90 -17.84
C VAL A 348 -30.86 -24.12 -19.01
N THR A 349 -30.75 -22.80 -18.86
CA THR A 349 -30.16 -21.92 -19.87
C THR A 349 -28.74 -21.53 -19.49
N VAL A 350 -27.82 -21.64 -20.43
CA VAL A 350 -26.43 -21.17 -20.35
C VAL A 350 -26.24 -20.01 -21.31
N ILE A 351 -26.01 -18.81 -20.79
CA ILE A 351 -25.77 -17.58 -21.57
C ILE A 351 -24.26 -17.42 -21.74
N VAL A 352 -23.77 -17.45 -22.98
CA VAL A 352 -22.36 -17.20 -23.32
C VAL A 352 -22.21 -15.76 -23.78
N GLN A 353 -21.67 -14.91 -22.92
CA GLN A 353 -21.44 -13.50 -23.22
C GLN A 353 -20.12 -13.30 -23.96
N PRO A 354 -20.04 -12.30 -24.86
CA PRO A 354 -18.78 -11.91 -25.46
C PRO A 354 -17.81 -11.45 -24.36
N GLU A 355 -16.52 -11.57 -24.66
CA GLU A 355 -15.48 -11.03 -23.79
C GLU A 355 -15.67 -9.51 -23.67
N ASN A 356 -15.68 -9.01 -22.43
CA ASN A 356 -15.73 -7.59 -22.19
C ASN A 356 -14.31 -7.04 -22.40
N ASN A 357 -14.09 -6.38 -23.54
CA ASN A 357 -12.82 -5.74 -23.88
C ASN A 357 -13.09 -4.28 -24.21
N LYS A 358 -12.41 -3.36 -23.53
CA LYS A 358 -12.51 -1.92 -23.81
C LYS A 358 -11.30 -1.49 -24.63
N PRO A 359 -11.39 -0.38 -25.40
CA PRO A 359 -10.20 0.18 -26.01
C PRO A 359 -9.20 0.61 -24.92
N PRO A 360 -7.90 0.54 -25.20
CA PRO A 360 -6.88 0.98 -24.27
C PRO A 360 -7.01 2.48 -23.99
N VAL A 361 -6.40 2.94 -22.92
CA VAL A 361 -6.30 4.36 -22.56
C VAL A 361 -4.86 4.80 -22.75
N ALA A 362 -4.63 5.63 -23.76
CA ALA A 362 -3.34 6.25 -24.01
C ALA A 362 -3.07 7.35 -22.97
N ASP A 363 -1.84 7.40 -22.44
CA ASP A 363 -1.32 8.52 -21.64
C ASP A 363 0.07 8.85 -22.22
N ALA A 364 0.19 9.98 -22.90
CA ALA A 364 1.43 10.43 -23.53
C ALA A 364 2.39 11.16 -22.55
N GLY A 365 1.99 11.30 -21.28
CA GLY A 365 2.72 12.04 -20.27
C GLY A 365 2.52 13.56 -20.33
N PRO A 366 3.12 14.29 -19.38
CA PRO A 366 2.96 15.74 -19.30
C PRO A 366 3.75 16.48 -20.38
N ASP A 367 3.28 17.68 -20.73
CA ASP A 367 3.98 18.62 -21.61
C ASP A 367 5.38 18.97 -21.09
N LYS A 368 6.31 19.20 -22.01
CA LYS A 368 7.73 19.45 -21.72
C LYS A 368 8.20 20.78 -22.28
N GLU A 369 9.10 21.40 -21.53
CA GLU A 369 9.80 22.61 -21.95
C GLU A 369 11.31 22.37 -21.91
N LEU A 370 11.99 22.65 -23.02
CA LEU A 370 13.43 22.49 -23.17
C LEU A 370 14.05 23.86 -23.49
N THR A 371 15.27 24.05 -23.00
CA THR A 371 16.09 25.21 -23.34
C THR A 371 17.35 24.72 -24.05
N LEU A 372 17.64 25.27 -25.23
CA LEU A 372 18.88 24.97 -25.96
C LEU A 372 20.10 25.27 -25.07
N PRO A 373 21.18 24.46 -25.14
CA PRO A 373 21.54 23.49 -26.18
C PRO A 373 20.98 22.08 -25.98
N VAL A 374 20.02 21.87 -25.06
CA VAL A 374 19.37 20.57 -24.89
C VAL A 374 18.36 20.35 -26.02
N ASP A 375 18.75 19.57 -27.02
CA ASP A 375 18.00 19.29 -28.26
C ASP A 375 17.33 17.91 -28.29
N ARG A 376 17.26 17.25 -27.13
CA ARG A 376 16.70 15.91 -26.98
C ARG A 376 15.86 15.79 -25.72
N THR A 377 14.81 14.96 -25.78
CA THR A 377 14.02 14.58 -24.61
C THR A 377 13.42 13.19 -24.79
N THR A 378 12.94 12.60 -23.71
CA THR A 378 12.20 11.33 -23.74
C THR A 378 10.70 11.61 -23.78
N LEU A 379 9.92 10.73 -24.39
CA LEU A 379 8.46 10.69 -24.30
C LEU A 379 8.09 9.40 -23.59
N ASP A 380 7.28 9.48 -22.54
CA ASP A 380 7.00 8.34 -21.65
C ASP A 380 5.51 8.06 -21.62
N GLY A 381 5.12 6.99 -22.31
CA GLY A 381 3.77 6.49 -22.41
C GLY A 381 3.49 5.29 -21.52
N SER A 382 4.41 4.95 -20.60
CA SER A 382 4.32 3.76 -19.75
C SER A 382 3.12 3.74 -18.79
N LYS A 383 2.47 4.90 -18.59
CA LYS A 383 1.23 5.03 -17.81
C LYS A 383 -0.03 4.67 -18.58
N SER A 384 0.08 4.43 -19.89
CA SER A 384 -1.04 3.92 -20.70
C SER A 384 -1.52 2.59 -20.12
N SER A 385 -2.85 2.39 -20.09
CA SER A 385 -3.48 1.25 -19.41
C SER A 385 -4.57 0.63 -20.26
N ASP A 386 -4.77 -0.68 -20.11
CA ASP A 386 -5.82 -1.45 -20.76
C ASP A 386 -6.46 -2.40 -19.73
N ASP A 387 -7.72 -2.81 -19.91
CA ASP A 387 -8.35 -3.79 -19.01
C ASP A 387 -7.77 -5.20 -19.16
N GLN A 388 -7.10 -5.47 -20.28
CA GLN A 388 -6.34 -6.68 -20.55
C GLN A 388 -4.86 -6.35 -20.65
N LYS A 389 -4.39 -6.01 -21.86
CA LYS A 389 -2.98 -5.80 -22.16
C LYS A 389 -2.81 -4.99 -23.44
N ILE A 390 -1.92 -3.99 -23.37
CA ILE A 390 -1.47 -3.24 -24.55
C ILE A 390 -0.53 -4.12 -25.38
N ALA A 391 -0.85 -4.30 -26.66
CA ALA A 391 -0.06 -5.05 -27.62
C ALA A 391 1.06 -4.20 -28.24
N THR A 392 0.76 -2.96 -28.63
CA THR A 392 1.71 -2.07 -29.30
C THR A 392 1.58 -0.61 -28.85
N TYR A 393 2.72 0.09 -28.87
CA TYR A 393 2.82 1.54 -28.73
C TYR A 393 3.31 2.09 -30.07
N HIS A 394 2.89 3.30 -30.46
CA HIS A 394 3.40 3.97 -31.66
C HIS A 394 3.42 5.49 -31.46
N TRP A 395 4.61 6.08 -31.54
CA TRP A 395 4.82 7.52 -31.40
C TRP A 395 4.99 8.18 -32.76
N THR A 396 4.26 9.28 -32.99
CA THR A 396 4.35 10.08 -34.22
C THR A 396 4.43 11.57 -33.91
N LYS A 397 5.18 12.31 -34.73
CA LYS A 397 5.18 13.78 -34.70
C LYS A 397 3.98 14.27 -35.51
N THR A 398 3.02 14.95 -34.88
CA THR A 398 1.83 15.49 -35.57
C THR A 398 2.01 16.95 -35.98
N LYS A 399 2.79 17.73 -35.22
CA LYS A 399 3.09 19.14 -35.51
C LYS A 399 4.51 19.50 -35.09
N GLY A 400 5.11 20.47 -35.77
CA GLY A 400 6.40 21.07 -35.41
C GLY A 400 7.40 21.09 -36.59
N PRO A 401 8.54 21.78 -36.42
CA PRO A 401 9.62 21.82 -37.41
C PRO A 401 10.08 20.44 -37.94
N GLU A 402 10.70 20.44 -39.12
CA GLU A 402 11.29 19.24 -39.73
C GLU A 402 12.69 18.91 -39.17
N GLY A 403 13.12 17.66 -39.32
CA GLY A 403 14.46 17.21 -38.88
C GLY A 403 14.50 16.46 -37.54
N VAL A 404 13.36 16.31 -36.87
CA VAL A 404 13.24 15.52 -35.62
C VAL A 404 13.30 14.03 -35.90
N LYS A 405 14.11 13.30 -35.13
CA LYS A 405 14.18 11.83 -35.15
C LYS A 405 13.58 11.25 -33.86
N ILE A 406 12.67 10.28 -34.01
CA ILE A 406 12.08 9.53 -32.90
C ILE A 406 12.72 8.15 -32.86
N ASP A 407 13.57 7.90 -31.86
CA ASP A 407 14.12 6.59 -31.56
C ASP A 407 13.17 5.80 -30.65
N ASN A 408 13.05 4.49 -30.89
CA ASN A 408 12.13 3.58 -30.19
C ASN A 408 10.65 4.00 -30.25
N ALA A 409 10.21 4.50 -31.42
CA ALA A 409 8.85 4.97 -31.65
C ALA A 409 7.77 3.89 -31.37
N ASP A 410 8.11 2.60 -31.49
CA ASP A 410 7.16 1.50 -31.27
C ASP A 410 7.17 0.94 -29.83
N THR A 411 7.71 1.71 -28.87
CA THR A 411 7.85 1.28 -27.47
C THR A 411 7.19 2.27 -26.51
N ALA A 412 6.96 1.84 -25.27
CA ALA A 412 6.36 2.69 -24.24
C ALA A 412 7.17 3.97 -23.96
N VAL A 413 8.49 3.94 -24.13
CA VAL A 413 9.38 5.10 -23.91
C VAL A 413 10.18 5.39 -25.17
N ALA A 414 9.83 6.48 -25.85
CA ALA A 414 10.54 6.95 -27.03
C ALA A 414 11.55 8.06 -26.68
N VAL A 415 12.55 8.26 -27.54
CA VAL A 415 13.52 9.36 -27.40
C VAL A 415 13.46 10.22 -28.65
N VAL A 416 13.22 11.51 -28.49
CA VAL A 416 13.22 12.48 -29.59
C VAL A 416 14.51 13.29 -29.57
N THR A 417 15.13 13.43 -30.74
CA THR A 417 16.42 14.13 -30.93
C THR A 417 16.35 15.06 -32.13
N GLY A 418 17.25 16.06 -32.17
CA GLY A 418 17.28 17.04 -33.25
C GLY A 418 16.20 18.12 -33.12
N LEU A 419 15.78 18.43 -31.89
CA LEU A 419 14.79 19.48 -31.64
C LEU A 419 15.45 20.86 -31.79
N GLN A 420 14.86 21.70 -32.64
CA GLN A 420 15.19 23.12 -32.80
C GLN A 420 14.16 24.00 -32.08
N GLU A 421 14.43 25.29 -31.96
CA GLU A 421 13.48 26.25 -31.38
C GLU A 421 12.09 26.13 -32.05
N GLY A 422 11.05 26.01 -31.24
CA GLY A 422 9.68 25.82 -31.71
C GLY A 422 8.81 24.95 -30.81
N GLU A 423 7.56 24.77 -31.21
CA GLU A 423 6.57 23.91 -30.56
C GLU A 423 6.38 22.63 -31.37
N TYR A 424 6.52 21.48 -30.72
CA TYR A 424 6.29 20.15 -31.28
C TYR A 424 5.12 19.48 -30.58
N ILE A 425 4.29 18.77 -31.33
CA ILE A 425 3.24 17.92 -30.78
C ILE A 425 3.53 16.49 -31.21
N PHE A 426 3.62 15.60 -30.24
CA PHE A 426 3.77 14.16 -30.45
C PHE A 426 2.48 13.45 -30.04
N SER A 427 2.05 12.50 -30.85
CA SER A 427 0.90 11.64 -30.57
C SER A 427 1.40 10.23 -30.25
N LEU A 428 0.96 9.69 -29.12
CA LEU A 428 1.07 8.27 -28.78
C LEU A 428 -0.22 7.57 -29.19
N THR A 429 -0.11 6.49 -29.95
CA THR A 429 -1.22 5.55 -30.20
C THR A 429 -0.90 4.23 -29.51
N VAL A 430 -1.84 3.71 -28.73
CA VAL A 430 -1.74 2.38 -28.11
C VAL A 430 -2.84 1.47 -28.66
N THR A 431 -2.48 0.22 -28.93
CA THR A 431 -3.37 -0.80 -29.50
C THR A 431 -3.37 -2.03 -28.61
N ASP A 432 -4.56 -2.59 -28.34
CA ASP A 432 -4.71 -3.85 -27.61
C ASP A 432 -4.52 -5.09 -28.52
N GLU A 433 -4.61 -6.31 -27.96
CA GLU A 433 -4.49 -7.56 -28.73
C GLU A 433 -5.66 -7.80 -29.71
N ARG A 434 -6.78 -7.06 -29.54
CA ARG A 434 -8.01 -7.12 -30.34
C ARG A 434 -8.07 -6.02 -31.42
N LYS A 435 -7.01 -5.22 -31.57
CA LYS A 435 -6.89 -4.10 -32.51
C LYS A 435 -7.80 -2.90 -32.20
N LEU A 436 -8.23 -2.73 -30.96
CA LEU A 436 -8.82 -1.47 -30.51
C LEU A 436 -7.70 -0.49 -30.17
N GLU A 437 -7.90 0.77 -30.52
CA GLU A 437 -6.87 1.81 -30.42
C GLU A 437 -7.37 3.05 -29.71
N ASN A 438 -6.44 3.75 -29.06
CA ASN A 438 -6.65 5.07 -28.50
C ASN A 438 -5.37 5.88 -28.62
N SER A 439 -5.50 7.21 -28.63
CA SER A 439 -4.39 8.13 -28.80
C SER A 439 -4.43 9.29 -27.83
N ASP A 440 -3.27 9.70 -27.36
CA ASP A 440 -3.06 10.88 -26.54
C ASP A 440 -1.87 11.70 -27.07
N THR A 441 -1.81 12.99 -26.73
CA THR A 441 -0.82 13.93 -27.28
C THR A 441 -0.04 14.64 -26.20
N VAL A 442 1.25 14.89 -26.45
CA VAL A 442 2.14 15.65 -25.59
C VAL A 442 2.82 16.78 -26.37
N SER A 443 2.85 17.98 -25.78
CA SER A 443 3.53 19.15 -26.33
C SER A 443 4.97 19.25 -25.81
N VAL A 444 5.91 19.53 -26.70
CA VAL A 444 7.31 19.83 -26.36
C VAL A 444 7.66 21.20 -26.93
N ILE A 445 7.91 22.16 -26.05
CA ILE A 445 8.31 23.53 -26.42
C ILE A 445 9.81 23.67 -26.22
N VAL A 446 10.52 24.07 -27.27
CA VAL A 446 11.96 24.34 -27.22
C VAL A 446 12.19 25.84 -27.37
N ARG A 447 12.84 26.44 -26.38
CA ARG A 447 13.19 27.86 -26.36
C ARG A 447 14.69 28.05 -26.44
N GLU A 448 15.12 29.17 -27.01
CA GLU A 448 16.49 29.64 -26.82
C GLU A 448 16.69 30.16 -25.40
N GLU A 449 17.93 30.05 -24.93
CA GLU A 449 18.31 30.56 -23.62
C GLU A 449 18.38 32.10 -23.64
N ASP A 450 17.57 32.75 -22.81
CA ASP A 450 17.66 34.18 -22.54
C ASP A 450 19.04 34.55 -22.01
N ASP A 451 19.64 35.54 -22.65
CA ASP A 451 21.01 36.00 -22.45
C ASP A 451 20.99 37.52 -22.33
N GLN A 452 21.59 38.06 -21.27
CA GLN A 452 21.63 39.49 -21.03
C GLN A 452 22.93 40.06 -21.59
N PRO A 453 22.95 41.32 -22.09
CA PRO A 453 24.19 41.92 -22.54
C PRO A 453 25.17 42.04 -21.36
N PRO A 454 26.49 41.91 -21.60
CA PRO A 454 27.51 42.04 -20.56
C PRO A 454 27.50 43.46 -19.97
N VAL A 455 28.11 43.64 -18.80
CA VAL A 455 28.22 44.94 -18.14
C VAL A 455 29.69 45.35 -18.08
N ALA A 456 30.06 46.40 -18.83
CA ALA A 456 31.39 46.99 -18.78
C ALA A 456 31.56 47.80 -17.49
N LYS A 457 32.70 47.66 -16.82
CA LYS A 457 33.07 48.48 -15.66
C LYS A 457 34.56 48.79 -15.69
N VAL A 458 34.89 50.09 -15.74
CA VAL A 458 36.25 50.60 -15.78
C VAL A 458 36.59 51.35 -14.51
N LEU A 459 37.71 50.98 -13.90
CA LEU A 459 38.35 51.74 -12.84
C LEU A 459 39.44 52.64 -13.43
N SER A 460 39.20 53.95 -13.36
CA SER A 460 40.15 54.97 -13.80
C SER A 460 41.41 55.02 -12.94
N SER A 461 42.55 55.31 -13.54
CA SER A 461 43.81 55.50 -12.82
C SER A 461 43.75 56.79 -12.00
N PRO A 462 44.36 56.83 -10.81
CA PRO A 462 44.69 58.10 -10.16
C PRO A 462 45.54 58.99 -11.08
N PRO A 463 45.46 60.33 -10.92
CA PRO A 463 46.30 61.25 -11.68
C PRO A 463 47.77 61.00 -11.36
N ILE A 464 48.60 60.87 -12.40
CA ILE A 464 50.04 60.69 -12.28
C ILE A 464 50.75 62.02 -12.54
N THR A 465 51.91 62.19 -11.93
CA THR A 465 52.79 63.35 -12.15
C THR A 465 54.06 62.89 -12.85
N LEU A 466 54.52 63.65 -13.83
CA LEU A 466 55.84 63.43 -14.43
C LEU A 466 56.91 63.45 -13.31
N PRO A 467 57.97 62.63 -13.42
CA PRO A 467 58.45 61.89 -14.60
C PRO A 467 57.84 60.49 -14.76
N ILE A 468 56.81 60.10 -13.99
CA ILE A 468 56.15 58.81 -14.19
C ILE A 468 55.37 58.88 -15.51
N ARG A 469 55.74 58.03 -16.48
CA ARG A 469 55.17 57.99 -17.84
C ARG A 469 54.34 56.74 -18.11
N THR A 470 53.93 56.04 -17.05
CA THR A 470 53.19 54.79 -17.14
C THR A 470 51.94 54.84 -16.28
N ALA A 471 50.84 54.32 -16.79
CA ALA A 471 49.58 54.18 -16.07
C ALA A 471 48.87 52.89 -16.50
N PHE A 472 47.80 52.53 -15.80
CA PHE A 472 46.94 51.42 -16.21
C PHE A 472 45.46 51.76 -15.98
N LEU A 473 44.59 51.19 -16.80
CA LEU A 473 43.13 51.21 -16.59
C LEU A 473 42.66 49.78 -16.35
N ASP A 474 41.86 49.58 -15.30
CA ASP A 474 41.42 48.25 -14.89
C ASP A 474 39.94 48.03 -15.26
N GLY A 475 39.71 47.16 -16.23
CA GLY A 475 38.39 46.72 -16.70
C GLY A 475 37.98 45.33 -16.18
N SER A 476 38.76 44.72 -15.29
CA SER A 476 38.56 43.34 -14.80
C SER A 476 37.25 43.14 -14.02
N ARG A 477 36.60 44.22 -13.61
CA ARG A 477 35.30 44.20 -12.92
C ARG A 477 34.11 44.10 -13.87
N SER A 478 34.36 44.07 -15.18
CA SER A 478 33.32 43.80 -16.17
C SER A 478 32.82 42.36 -16.01
N SER A 479 31.52 42.15 -16.15
CA SER A 479 30.87 40.88 -15.84
C SER A 479 29.79 40.56 -16.86
N ASP A 480 29.57 39.28 -17.08
CA ASP A 480 28.50 38.73 -17.89
C ASP A 480 27.73 37.69 -17.08
N ASP A 481 26.46 37.45 -17.40
CA ASP A 481 25.64 36.49 -16.66
C ASP A 481 25.97 35.04 -17.02
N LYS A 482 26.47 34.76 -18.25
CA LYS A 482 26.61 33.38 -18.76
C LYS A 482 27.86 33.06 -19.57
N GLY A 483 28.84 33.96 -19.71
CA GLY A 483 29.98 33.73 -20.59
C GLY A 483 31.32 34.32 -20.14
N SER A 484 32.36 33.96 -20.89
CA SER A 484 33.63 34.70 -20.88
C SER A 484 33.50 35.92 -21.78
N ILE A 485 34.00 37.06 -21.31
CA ILE A 485 33.98 38.32 -22.05
C ILE A 485 35.31 38.57 -22.74
N SER A 486 35.26 39.08 -23.97
CA SER A 486 36.41 39.65 -24.65
C SER A 486 36.48 41.15 -24.41
N TYR A 487 37.69 41.68 -24.24
CA TYR A 487 37.94 43.09 -23.98
C TYR A 487 38.50 43.76 -25.23
N LEU A 488 38.05 44.99 -25.51
CA LEU A 488 38.63 45.85 -26.54
C LEU A 488 38.69 47.29 -26.03
N TRP A 489 39.89 47.84 -25.88
CA TRP A 489 40.11 49.23 -25.50
C TRP A 489 40.34 50.09 -26.74
N THR A 490 39.55 51.15 -26.88
CA THR A 490 39.72 52.14 -27.95
C THR A 490 40.08 53.49 -27.36
N ARG A 491 41.10 54.14 -27.92
CA ARG A 491 41.47 55.51 -27.55
C ARG A 491 40.49 56.48 -28.20
N GLU A 492 40.04 57.47 -27.44
CA GLU A 492 39.21 58.55 -27.98
C GLU A 492 40.07 59.57 -28.74
N ASP A 493 39.57 60.08 -29.87
CA ASP A 493 40.27 61.05 -30.75
C ASP A 493 40.68 62.35 -30.04
N SER A 494 40.01 62.69 -28.94
CA SER A 494 40.30 63.87 -28.10
C SER A 494 41.53 63.70 -27.20
N SER A 495 42.05 62.48 -27.07
CA SER A 495 43.20 62.16 -26.21
C SER A 495 44.53 62.49 -26.90
N PRO A 496 45.61 62.77 -26.14
CA PRO A 496 46.94 62.97 -26.70
C PRO A 496 47.38 61.79 -27.59
N ALA A 497 48.00 62.10 -28.72
CA ALA A 497 48.53 61.09 -29.65
C ALA A 497 49.74 60.34 -29.08
N ALA A 498 50.56 61.01 -28.27
CA ALA A 498 51.67 60.40 -27.54
C ALA A 498 51.15 59.49 -26.43
N GLY A 499 51.79 58.36 -26.19
CA GLY A 499 51.37 57.36 -25.22
C GLY A 499 51.08 56.05 -25.93
N ASP A 500 51.76 54.98 -25.54
CA ASP A 500 51.75 53.70 -26.25
C ASP A 500 51.00 52.65 -25.44
N VAL A 501 50.21 51.82 -26.12
CA VAL A 501 49.61 50.63 -25.50
C VAL A 501 50.70 49.56 -25.38
N LEU A 502 50.97 49.12 -24.16
CA LEU A 502 52.01 48.15 -23.89
C LEU A 502 51.46 46.72 -24.00
N ASN A 503 52.26 45.80 -24.52
CA ASN A 503 51.97 44.35 -24.56
C ASN A 503 50.64 43.95 -25.22
N ASN A 504 50.11 44.74 -26.18
CA ASN A 504 48.78 44.50 -26.76
C ASN A 504 47.69 44.33 -25.69
N SER A 505 47.80 45.12 -24.62
CA SER A 505 46.86 45.11 -23.49
C SER A 505 45.50 45.74 -23.83
N ASP A 506 45.34 46.27 -25.03
CA ASP A 506 44.07 46.73 -25.60
C ASP A 506 43.06 45.59 -25.81
N HIS A 507 43.49 44.33 -25.79
CA HIS A 507 42.61 43.16 -25.85
C HIS A 507 42.49 42.42 -24.51
N GLN A 508 42.95 43.03 -23.42
CA GLN A 508 43.02 42.41 -22.09
C GLN A 508 42.14 43.15 -21.08
N ALA A 509 41.87 42.50 -19.94
CA ALA A 509 41.08 43.08 -18.86
C ALA A 509 41.71 44.34 -18.26
N VAL A 510 43.04 44.46 -18.31
CA VAL A 510 43.79 45.62 -17.80
C VAL A 510 44.58 46.22 -18.95
N LEU A 511 44.36 47.51 -19.22
CA LEU A 511 45.09 48.27 -20.23
C LEU A 511 46.33 48.90 -19.61
N PHE A 512 47.50 48.62 -20.17
CA PHE A 512 48.78 49.19 -19.75
C PHE A 512 49.24 50.27 -20.73
N LEU A 513 49.56 51.44 -20.20
CA LEU A 513 49.99 52.60 -20.96
C LEU A 513 51.42 52.98 -20.59
N GLY A 514 52.23 53.32 -21.59
CA GLY A 514 53.58 53.86 -21.46
C GLY A 514 53.76 55.14 -22.27
N ASN A 515 54.94 55.76 -22.18
CA ASN A 515 55.30 56.95 -22.95
C ASN A 515 54.28 58.12 -22.82
N LEU A 516 53.67 58.24 -21.65
CA LEU A 516 52.67 59.27 -21.39
C LEU A 516 53.33 60.66 -21.30
N VAL A 517 52.64 61.65 -21.84
CA VAL A 517 52.98 63.08 -21.72
C VAL A 517 51.87 63.79 -20.95
N GLU A 518 52.11 65.04 -20.57
CA GLU A 518 51.08 65.85 -19.93
C GLU A 518 49.80 65.90 -20.77
N GLY A 519 48.67 65.66 -20.12
CA GLY A 519 47.37 65.63 -20.77
C GLY A 519 46.40 64.66 -20.12
N LYS A 520 45.17 64.65 -20.63
CA LYS A 520 44.12 63.73 -20.20
C LYS A 520 43.86 62.70 -21.29
N TYR A 521 44.05 61.44 -20.94
CA TYR A 521 43.81 60.30 -21.80
C TYR A 521 42.46 59.68 -21.47
N THR A 522 41.62 59.48 -22.49
CA THR A 522 40.32 58.81 -22.36
C THR A 522 40.32 57.57 -23.24
N PHE A 523 39.96 56.44 -22.63
CA PHE A 523 39.77 55.17 -23.32
C PHE A 523 38.35 54.66 -23.09
N THR A 524 37.75 54.10 -24.14
CA THR A 524 36.49 53.38 -24.06
C THR A 524 36.79 51.89 -24.05
N LEU A 525 36.35 51.20 -23.00
CA LEU A 525 36.35 49.74 -22.95
C LEU A 525 35.05 49.24 -23.56
N THR A 526 35.15 48.40 -24.58
CA THR A 526 34.06 47.59 -25.11
C THR A 526 34.25 46.15 -24.65
N VAL A 527 33.25 45.60 -23.97
CA VAL A 527 33.21 44.16 -23.65
C VAL A 527 32.18 43.47 -24.53
N THR A 528 32.52 42.29 -25.02
CA THR A 528 31.67 41.48 -25.89
C THR A 528 31.52 40.09 -25.30
N ASP A 529 30.28 39.61 -25.20
CA ASP A 529 29.98 38.25 -24.76
C ASP A 529 30.21 37.22 -25.89
N SER A 530 30.02 35.94 -25.58
CA SER A 530 30.13 34.86 -26.56
C SER A 530 29.02 34.85 -27.63
N LYS A 531 27.89 35.54 -27.41
CA LYS A 531 26.78 35.67 -28.36
C LYS A 531 26.90 36.94 -29.23
N GLY A 532 27.94 37.74 -29.03
CA GLY A 532 28.22 38.96 -29.79
C GLY A 532 27.51 40.22 -29.29
N LYS A 533 26.83 40.21 -28.12
CA LYS A 533 26.30 41.46 -27.55
C LYS A 533 27.41 42.22 -26.85
N THR A 534 27.28 43.54 -26.85
CA THR A 534 28.35 44.44 -26.40
C THR A 534 27.85 45.47 -25.40
N ASN A 535 28.73 45.86 -24.47
CA ASN A 535 28.52 47.00 -23.58
C ASN A 535 29.82 47.79 -23.44
N THR A 536 29.71 49.08 -23.10
CA THR A 536 30.84 49.99 -23.10
C THR A 536 30.89 50.86 -21.85
N ASP A 537 32.09 51.10 -21.33
CA ASP A 537 32.36 52.04 -20.23
C ASP A 537 33.65 52.83 -20.49
N ARG A 538 33.82 53.99 -19.84
CA ARG A 538 34.92 54.93 -20.11
C ARG A 538 35.87 55.06 -18.91
N GLY A 539 37.17 54.95 -19.19
CA GLY A 539 38.25 55.19 -18.25
C GLY A 539 39.08 56.41 -18.62
N THR A 540 39.60 57.11 -17.62
CA THR A 540 40.50 58.26 -17.83
C THR A 540 41.79 58.14 -17.05
N VAL A 541 42.87 58.68 -17.62
CA VAL A 541 44.17 58.85 -16.98
C VAL A 541 44.59 60.31 -17.16
N GLU A 542 44.86 61.00 -16.06
CA GLU A 542 45.33 62.39 -16.08
C GLU A 542 46.82 62.43 -15.74
N VAL A 543 47.61 63.10 -16.59
CA VAL A 543 49.05 63.26 -16.43
C VAL A 543 49.36 64.73 -16.21
N ARG A 544 49.94 65.05 -15.06
CA ARG A 544 50.31 66.40 -14.64
C ARG A 544 51.80 66.65 -14.78
N GLN A 545 52.19 67.91 -14.96
CA GLN A 545 53.60 68.34 -14.98
C GLN A 545 54.32 68.03 -13.67
N ASP A 546 55.65 67.90 -13.74
CA ASP A 546 56.49 67.77 -12.55
C ASP A 546 56.61 69.14 -11.87
N VAL A 547 56.18 69.23 -10.61
CA VAL A 547 56.24 70.46 -9.81
C VAL A 547 57.68 70.93 -9.59
N HIS A 548 58.65 70.00 -9.61
CA HIS A 548 60.06 70.27 -9.33
C HIS A 548 60.94 70.22 -10.59
N GLU A 549 60.36 70.34 -11.79
CA GLU A 549 61.10 70.24 -13.05
C GLU A 549 62.26 71.25 -13.13
N ARG A 550 62.10 72.43 -12.51
CA ARG A 550 63.14 73.46 -12.40
C ARG A 550 64.31 73.05 -11.50
N ASP A 551 64.10 72.14 -10.56
CA ASP A 551 65.14 71.74 -9.60
C ASP A 551 65.92 70.49 -10.05
N LEU A 552 65.54 69.92 -11.19
CA LEU A 552 66.19 68.74 -11.76
C LEU A 552 67.53 69.09 -12.42
N VAL A 553 68.53 68.26 -12.14
CA VAL A 553 69.87 68.34 -12.73
C VAL A 553 70.10 67.12 -13.61
N GLU A 554 70.64 67.34 -14.80
CA GLU A 554 71.08 66.30 -15.71
C GLU A 554 72.60 66.18 -15.72
N LEU A 555 73.09 64.96 -15.58
CA LEU A 555 74.50 64.57 -15.65
C LEU A 555 74.69 63.63 -16.83
N ILE A 556 75.48 64.06 -17.82
CA ILE A 556 75.82 63.28 -18.99
C ILE A 556 77.18 62.61 -18.76
N LEU A 557 77.21 61.28 -18.82
CA LEU A 557 78.40 60.46 -18.55
C LEU A 557 78.90 59.81 -19.84
N GLU A 558 80.21 59.77 -20.04
CA GLU A 558 80.87 59.12 -21.19
C GLU A 558 80.86 57.58 -21.07
N VAL A 559 79.69 56.98 -20.93
CA VAL A 559 79.46 55.54 -20.85
C VAL A 559 78.08 55.21 -21.42
N ALA A 560 77.94 54.06 -22.09
CA ALA A 560 76.63 53.60 -22.55
C ALA A 560 75.78 53.09 -21.38
N VAL A 561 74.48 53.43 -21.34
CA VAL A 561 73.58 53.06 -20.22
C VAL A 561 73.57 51.56 -19.97
N ALA A 562 73.67 50.74 -21.03
CA ALA A 562 73.71 49.28 -20.94
C ALA A 562 74.93 48.72 -20.17
N GLN A 563 76.01 49.49 -20.06
CA GLN A 563 77.23 49.10 -19.34
C GLN A 563 77.22 49.54 -17.88
N VAL A 564 76.23 50.34 -17.46
CA VAL A 564 76.12 50.84 -16.08
C VAL A 564 75.30 49.86 -15.25
N SER A 565 75.96 49.07 -14.40
CA SER A 565 75.26 48.18 -13.45
C SER A 565 74.56 48.99 -12.35
N ARG A 566 73.54 48.40 -11.70
CA ARG A 566 72.89 49.03 -10.54
C ARG A 566 73.88 49.40 -9.42
N ARG A 567 74.86 48.54 -9.14
CA ARG A 567 75.92 48.82 -8.16
C ARG A 567 76.77 50.04 -8.54
N GLN A 568 77.13 50.16 -9.82
CA GLN A 568 77.89 51.31 -10.31
C GLN A 568 77.07 52.59 -10.30
N LYS A 569 75.77 52.51 -10.59
CA LYS A 569 74.83 53.63 -10.39
C LYS A 569 74.86 54.10 -8.93
N ASP A 570 74.64 53.20 -7.97
CA ASP A 570 74.59 53.58 -6.55
C ASP A 570 75.93 54.16 -6.07
N MET A 571 77.05 53.60 -6.55
CA MET A 571 78.39 54.13 -6.28
C MET A 571 78.59 55.53 -6.87
N LEU A 572 78.12 55.77 -8.10
CA LEU A 572 78.14 57.09 -8.73
C LEU A 572 77.31 58.10 -7.94
N ILE A 573 76.10 57.74 -7.51
CA ILE A 573 75.24 58.62 -6.68
C ILE A 573 75.93 58.97 -5.36
N ARG A 574 76.58 58.00 -4.73
CA ARG A 574 77.38 58.26 -3.52
C ARG A 574 78.54 59.21 -3.78
N GLN A 575 79.26 59.06 -4.89
CA GLN A 575 80.33 59.98 -5.28
C GLN A 575 79.78 61.40 -5.55
N VAL A 576 78.65 61.53 -6.24
CA VAL A 576 77.96 62.82 -6.45
C VAL A 576 77.53 63.44 -5.11
N GLY A 577 76.98 62.65 -4.19
CA GLY A 577 76.61 63.09 -2.84
C GLY A 577 77.81 63.63 -2.06
N VAL A 578 78.96 62.94 -2.10
CA VAL A 578 80.21 63.40 -1.47
C VAL A 578 80.68 64.73 -2.05
N LEU A 579 80.55 64.94 -3.37
CA LEU A 579 80.95 66.20 -4.00
C LEU A 579 80.07 67.39 -3.59
N LEU A 580 78.77 67.13 -3.38
CA LEU A 580 77.75 68.10 -2.97
C LEU A 580 77.64 68.26 -1.45
N GLY A 581 78.29 67.39 -0.66
CA GLY A 581 78.15 67.39 0.80
C GLY A 581 76.77 66.95 1.30
N VAL A 582 76.04 66.15 0.52
CA VAL A 582 74.71 65.61 0.86
C VAL A 582 74.76 64.10 1.01
N LEU A 583 73.77 63.52 1.70
CA LEU A 583 73.64 62.06 1.79
C LEU A 583 73.19 61.49 0.44
N ASP A 584 73.58 60.25 0.15
CA ASP A 584 73.11 59.53 -1.04
C ASP A 584 71.60 59.31 -1.02
N SER A 585 70.99 59.18 0.18
CA SER A 585 69.55 59.12 0.38
C SER A 585 68.80 60.40 -0.02
N ASP A 586 69.48 61.55 -0.02
CA ASP A 586 68.86 62.83 -0.39
C ASP A 586 68.83 63.03 -1.92
N ILE A 587 69.62 62.26 -2.67
CA ILE A 587 69.65 62.29 -4.13
C ILE A 587 68.65 61.29 -4.69
N THR A 588 67.56 61.80 -5.25
CA THR A 588 66.54 60.99 -5.90
C THR A 588 66.75 60.97 -7.41
N VAL A 589 67.12 59.81 -7.94
CA VAL A 589 67.26 59.61 -9.40
C VAL A 589 65.88 59.52 -10.03
N ARG A 590 65.57 60.45 -10.93
CA ARG A 590 64.28 60.56 -11.63
C ARG A 590 64.26 59.78 -12.93
N GLU A 591 65.33 59.87 -13.70
CA GLU A 591 65.42 59.24 -15.02
C GLU A 591 66.86 58.80 -15.30
N ILE A 592 67.01 57.64 -15.95
CA ILE A 592 68.25 57.23 -16.60
C ILE A 592 67.87 56.86 -18.03
N SER A 593 68.37 57.62 -18.99
CA SER A 593 68.06 57.42 -20.42
C SER A 593 69.32 57.43 -21.27
N ALA A 594 69.21 56.80 -22.45
CA ALA A 594 70.28 56.73 -23.43
C ALA A 594 70.09 57.83 -24.47
N PHE A 595 71.04 58.76 -24.58
CA PHE A 595 70.99 59.90 -25.52
C PHE A 595 72.29 59.99 -26.33
N ASN A 596 72.84 58.85 -26.77
CA ASN A 596 74.23 58.57 -27.20
C ASN A 596 75.17 58.22 -26.03
N ASP A 597 75.14 59.04 -24.98
CA ASP A 597 75.83 58.84 -23.70
C ASP A 597 74.78 58.60 -22.59
N THR A 598 75.19 58.14 -21.41
CA THR A 598 74.26 57.95 -20.28
C THR A 598 73.82 59.30 -19.74
N ARG A 599 72.52 59.58 -19.84
CA ARG A 599 71.87 60.75 -19.23
C ARG A 599 71.24 60.34 -17.91
N LEU A 600 71.73 60.93 -16.82
CA LEU A 600 71.23 60.72 -15.47
C LEU A 600 70.55 62.00 -14.98
N VAL A 601 69.23 61.95 -14.76
CA VAL A 601 68.47 63.07 -14.20
C VAL A 601 68.16 62.79 -12.74
N PHE A 602 68.49 63.73 -11.86
CA PHE A 602 68.27 63.58 -10.42
C PHE A 602 67.82 64.90 -9.76
N LEU A 603 67.17 64.75 -8.62
CA LEU A 603 66.73 65.82 -7.74
C LEU A 603 67.42 65.67 -6.39
N VAL A 604 67.96 66.76 -5.84
CA VAL A 604 68.59 66.75 -4.52
C VAL A 604 67.63 67.35 -3.50
N SER A 605 67.22 66.51 -2.54
CA SER A 605 66.32 66.90 -1.46
C SER A 605 67.03 67.81 -0.48
N GLY A 606 66.33 68.80 0.09
CA GLY A 606 66.88 69.66 1.15
C GLY A 606 66.92 69.01 2.53
N GLY A 607 66.62 67.71 2.63
CA GLY A 607 66.37 66.98 3.87
C GLY A 607 64.87 66.94 4.28
N PRO A 608 64.53 66.30 5.40
CA PRO A 608 63.14 66.10 5.81
C PRO A 608 62.41 67.44 6.04
N GLY A 609 61.32 67.65 5.29
CA GLY A 609 60.44 68.83 5.41
C GLY A 609 60.95 70.11 4.75
N ARG A 610 62.04 70.06 3.98
CA ARG A 610 62.59 71.22 3.25
C ARG A 610 62.38 71.05 1.74
N PRO A 611 62.16 72.14 0.99
CA PRO A 611 62.11 72.07 -0.48
C PRO A 611 63.44 71.56 -1.04
N PRO A 612 63.44 70.97 -2.26
CA PRO A 612 64.67 70.55 -2.90
C PRO A 612 65.64 71.71 -3.11
N LEU A 613 66.92 71.40 -3.21
CA LEU A 613 67.94 72.38 -3.57
C LEU A 613 67.69 72.87 -4.99
N ALA A 614 67.85 74.18 -5.21
CA ALA A 614 67.66 74.77 -6.52
C ALA A 614 68.58 74.11 -7.55
N GLY A 615 68.03 73.64 -8.67
CA GLY A 615 68.78 72.89 -9.68
C GLY A 615 70.02 73.64 -10.19
N HIS A 616 69.88 74.96 -10.40
CA HIS A 616 70.98 75.82 -10.83
C HIS A 616 72.16 75.80 -9.85
N SER A 617 71.92 75.86 -8.53
CA SER A 617 73.01 75.88 -7.55
C SER A 617 73.74 74.54 -7.49
N VAL A 618 72.99 73.44 -7.58
CA VAL A 618 73.54 72.07 -7.60
C VAL A 618 74.40 71.85 -8.85
N ALA A 619 73.91 72.24 -10.03
CA ALA A 619 74.66 72.14 -11.28
C ALA A 619 75.94 72.98 -11.24
N MET A 620 75.86 74.21 -10.74
CA MET A 620 76.99 75.11 -10.54
C MET A 620 78.06 74.52 -9.61
N GLU A 621 77.65 73.96 -8.48
CA GLU A 621 78.58 73.35 -7.53
C GLU A 621 79.29 72.14 -8.13
N LEU A 622 78.54 71.22 -8.74
CA LEU A 622 79.12 70.05 -9.41
C LEU A 622 80.11 70.45 -10.51
N ARG A 623 79.75 71.41 -11.37
CA ARG A 623 80.64 71.90 -12.43
C ARG A 623 81.94 72.48 -11.87
N ASN A 624 81.85 73.27 -10.79
CA ASN A 624 83.02 73.81 -10.11
C ASN A 624 83.91 72.72 -9.48
N LYS A 625 83.32 71.69 -8.88
CA LYS A 625 84.06 70.55 -8.30
C LYS A 625 84.75 69.72 -9.39
N PHE A 626 84.04 69.44 -10.48
CA PHE A 626 84.56 68.74 -11.68
C PHE A 626 85.74 69.46 -12.30
N ARG A 627 85.68 70.80 -12.41
CA ARG A 627 86.81 71.63 -12.87
C ARG A 627 88.03 71.52 -11.96
N LYS A 628 87.84 71.58 -10.63
CA LYS A 628 88.95 71.55 -9.65
C LYS A 628 89.61 70.17 -9.54
N GLN A 629 88.85 69.09 -9.71
CA GLN A 629 89.31 67.71 -9.48
C GLN A 629 89.51 66.89 -10.77
N LYS A 630 89.51 67.54 -11.95
CA LYS A 630 89.74 66.92 -13.29
C LYS A 630 88.85 65.71 -13.65
N ASN A 631 87.66 65.58 -13.06
CA ASN A 631 86.75 64.44 -13.27
C ASN A 631 87.30 63.05 -12.91
N GLU A 632 88.42 62.95 -12.18
CA GLU A 632 89.00 61.66 -11.79
C GLU A 632 88.28 60.99 -10.60
N PHE A 633 87.47 61.75 -9.86
CA PHE A 633 86.76 61.26 -8.67
C PHE A 633 85.54 60.38 -8.99
N LEU A 634 84.88 60.59 -10.14
CA LEU A 634 83.73 59.79 -10.54
C LEU A 634 84.15 58.48 -11.20
N ILE A 635 83.39 57.41 -10.97
CA ILE A 635 83.60 56.12 -11.63
C ILE A 635 83.45 56.19 -13.16
N PHE A 636 82.66 57.14 -13.65
CA PHE A 636 82.53 57.46 -15.07
C PHE A 636 82.83 58.94 -15.29
N ARG A 637 83.51 59.27 -16.39
CA ARG A 637 83.84 60.65 -16.71
C ARG A 637 82.56 61.43 -17.04
N ALA A 638 82.32 62.51 -16.31
CA ALA A 638 81.24 63.44 -16.60
C ALA A 638 81.60 64.30 -17.82
N ARG A 639 80.76 64.26 -18.85
CA ARG A 639 80.91 65.09 -20.05
C ARG A 639 80.33 66.48 -19.82
N ARG A 640 79.15 66.56 -19.21
CA ARG A 640 78.42 67.80 -18.95
C ARG A 640 77.47 67.67 -17.77
N VAL A 641 77.28 68.77 -17.04
CA VAL A 641 76.24 68.91 -16.00
C VAL A 641 75.48 70.20 -16.25
N ASP A 642 74.18 70.06 -16.42
CA ASP A 642 73.25 71.18 -16.64
C ASP A 642 71.97 70.96 -15.84
N THR A 643 71.13 71.98 -15.76
CA THR A 643 69.75 71.84 -15.30
C THR A 643 68.86 71.32 -16.44
N VAL A 644 67.83 70.52 -16.12
CA VAL A 644 66.91 69.94 -17.14
C VAL A 644 66.17 71.03 -17.91
N ILE A 645 65.80 72.12 -17.23
CA ILE A 645 65.34 73.36 -17.86
C ILE A 645 66.51 74.34 -17.87
N CYS A 646 66.73 75.04 -18.98
CA CYS A 646 67.80 76.03 -19.09
C CYS A 646 67.51 77.23 -18.16
N GLN A 647 68.40 77.48 -17.19
CA GLN A 647 68.23 78.52 -16.15
C GLN A 647 69.36 79.56 -16.12
N LEU A 648 70.20 79.61 -17.16
CA LEU A 648 71.28 80.60 -17.24
C LEU A 648 70.68 82.01 -17.20
N ASN A 649 71.25 82.85 -16.34
CA ASN A 649 70.92 84.26 -16.30
C ASN A 649 71.67 84.94 -17.45
N CYS A 650 71.05 84.96 -18.63
CA CYS A 650 71.60 85.50 -19.89
C CYS A 650 71.73 87.04 -19.86
N SER A 651 72.24 87.59 -18.76
CA SER A 651 72.51 89.00 -18.54
C SER A 651 71.31 89.92 -18.77
N SER A 652 70.07 89.38 -18.64
CA SER A 652 68.80 90.03 -19.03
C SER A 652 68.70 90.46 -20.51
N HIS A 653 69.62 90.00 -21.35
CA HIS A 653 69.77 90.38 -22.75
C HIS A 653 69.72 89.17 -23.69
N GLY A 654 69.12 88.07 -23.24
CA GLY A 654 68.91 86.87 -24.04
C GLY A 654 68.00 85.88 -23.33
N GLU A 655 67.66 84.83 -24.07
CA GLU A 655 66.87 83.70 -23.57
C GLU A 655 67.74 82.44 -23.53
N CYS A 656 67.54 81.61 -22.51
CA CYS A 656 68.28 80.37 -22.33
C CYS A 656 67.64 79.28 -23.19
N ASP A 657 68.32 78.83 -24.24
CA ASP A 657 67.79 77.80 -25.12
C ASP A 657 67.86 76.41 -24.46
N SER A 658 66.71 75.72 -24.41
CA SER A 658 66.57 74.43 -23.76
C SER A 658 67.31 73.31 -24.48
N PHE A 659 67.59 73.44 -25.78
CA PHE A 659 68.29 72.42 -26.56
C PHE A 659 69.81 72.60 -26.54
N THR A 660 70.31 73.79 -26.85
CA THR A 660 71.76 74.06 -26.90
C THR A 660 72.39 74.32 -25.53
N ARG A 661 71.55 74.58 -24.50
CA ARG A 661 71.97 74.94 -23.13
C ARG A 661 72.88 76.18 -23.09
N ARG A 662 72.64 77.11 -24.02
CA ARG A 662 73.37 78.37 -24.15
C ARG A 662 72.41 79.55 -24.19
N CYS A 663 72.94 80.73 -23.91
CA CYS A 663 72.17 81.96 -24.03
C CYS A 663 72.10 82.39 -25.50
N VAL A 664 70.88 82.46 -26.02
CA VAL A 664 70.61 83.09 -27.31
C VAL A 664 70.38 84.57 -27.03
N CYS A 665 71.38 85.38 -27.36
CA CYS A 665 71.32 86.81 -27.10
C CYS A 665 70.29 87.50 -28.00
N HIS A 666 69.56 88.45 -27.43
CA HIS A 666 68.70 89.34 -28.19
C HIS A 666 69.52 90.15 -29.21
N PRO A 667 68.88 90.67 -30.28
CA PRO A 667 69.57 91.51 -31.26
C PRO A 667 70.37 92.63 -30.59
N PHE A 668 71.58 92.92 -31.10
CA PHE A 668 72.58 93.88 -30.58
C PHE A 668 73.39 93.46 -29.34
N TRP A 669 73.15 92.27 -28.81
CA TRP A 669 73.96 91.67 -27.74
C TRP A 669 74.68 90.43 -28.25
N MET A 670 75.85 90.15 -27.71
CA MET A 670 76.64 88.97 -28.05
C MET A 670 77.33 88.40 -26.81
N GLU A 671 77.76 87.15 -26.95
CA GLU A 671 78.46 86.42 -25.90
C GLU A 671 79.81 87.06 -25.57
N ASN A 672 80.16 87.08 -24.28
CA ASN A 672 81.46 87.56 -23.82
C ASN A 672 82.55 86.56 -24.23
N LEU A 673 83.16 86.80 -25.40
CA LEU A 673 84.18 85.92 -25.99
C LEU A 673 85.42 85.73 -25.11
N PHE A 674 85.76 86.70 -24.24
CA PHE A 674 86.89 86.53 -23.32
C PHE A 674 86.54 85.58 -22.18
N SER A 675 85.35 85.72 -21.60
CA SER A 675 84.89 84.87 -20.51
C SER A 675 84.69 83.42 -20.97
N THR A 676 84.11 83.22 -22.16
CA THR A 676 83.81 81.89 -22.67
C THR A 676 85.01 81.16 -23.25
N TYR A 677 85.93 81.85 -23.95
CA TYR A 677 87.07 81.19 -24.60
C TYR A 677 88.30 81.03 -23.68
N PHE A 678 88.58 82.00 -22.80
CA PHE A 678 89.76 81.94 -21.92
C PHE A 678 89.46 81.38 -20.54
N TRP A 679 88.22 81.48 -20.05
CA TRP A 679 87.88 81.16 -18.67
C TRP A 679 86.85 80.03 -18.51
N ASP A 680 86.35 79.43 -19.62
CA ASP A 680 85.27 78.43 -19.65
C ASP A 680 84.09 78.85 -18.76
N ALA A 681 83.69 80.13 -18.86
CA ALA A 681 82.55 80.68 -18.14
C ALA A 681 81.21 80.33 -18.80
N GLU A 682 80.12 80.55 -18.07
CA GLU A 682 78.76 80.35 -18.60
C GLU A 682 78.50 81.18 -19.86
N SER A 683 77.68 80.64 -20.75
CA SER A 683 77.14 81.40 -21.86
C SER A 683 76.35 82.59 -21.29
N ASN A 684 76.68 83.79 -21.75
CA ASN A 684 76.11 85.03 -21.26
C ASN A 684 75.87 86.00 -22.43
N CYS A 685 75.22 87.12 -22.19
CA CYS A 685 74.92 88.14 -23.21
C CYS A 685 75.35 89.52 -22.74
N GLU A 686 76.55 89.61 -22.15
CA GLU A 686 77.03 90.84 -21.52
C GLU A 686 77.53 91.90 -22.51
N TRP A 687 78.01 91.49 -23.69
CA TRP A 687 78.66 92.43 -24.61
C TRP A 687 77.66 93.03 -25.59
N SER A 688 77.65 94.35 -25.69
CA SER A 688 76.94 95.02 -26.77
C SER A 688 77.77 94.99 -28.05
N VAL A 689 77.14 94.52 -29.13
CA VAL A 689 77.74 94.51 -30.47
C VAL A 689 78.19 95.92 -30.89
N LEU A 690 77.47 96.97 -30.48
CA LEU A 690 77.86 98.36 -30.75
C LEU A 690 79.18 98.74 -30.07
N TYR A 691 79.35 98.44 -28.78
CA TYR A 691 80.60 98.76 -28.08
C TYR A 691 81.78 97.93 -28.59
N VAL A 692 81.54 96.65 -28.91
CA VAL A 692 82.57 95.77 -29.49
C VAL A 692 82.99 96.28 -30.87
N THR A 693 82.05 96.70 -31.71
CA THR A 693 82.36 97.25 -33.04
C THR A 693 83.10 98.58 -32.93
N ILE A 694 82.67 99.52 -32.07
CA ILE A 694 83.38 100.78 -31.82
C ILE A 694 84.80 100.50 -31.28
N ALA A 695 84.96 99.62 -30.29
CA ALA A 695 86.26 99.27 -29.74
C ALA A 695 87.18 98.64 -30.80
N SER A 696 86.66 97.72 -31.62
CA SER A 696 87.40 97.11 -32.72
C SER A 696 87.82 98.15 -33.76
N PHE A 697 86.94 99.11 -34.11
CA PHE A 697 87.25 100.20 -35.03
C PHE A 697 88.31 101.14 -34.45
N MET A 698 88.20 101.50 -33.17
CA MET A 698 89.21 102.29 -32.46
C MET A 698 90.56 101.57 -32.41
N ILE A 699 90.59 100.25 -32.20
CA ILE A 699 91.80 99.43 -32.27
C ILE A 699 92.36 99.43 -33.69
N VAL A 700 91.53 99.25 -34.72
CA VAL A 700 91.97 99.27 -36.13
C VAL A 700 92.49 100.65 -36.52
N VAL A 701 91.84 101.74 -36.09
CA VAL A 701 92.31 103.12 -36.32
C VAL A 701 93.59 103.39 -35.52
N ALA A 702 93.71 102.92 -34.29
CA ALA A 702 94.96 103.00 -33.52
C ALA A 702 96.09 102.25 -34.22
N MET A 703 95.83 101.03 -34.69
CA MET A 703 96.78 100.24 -35.47
C MET A 703 97.12 100.94 -36.79
N ALA A 704 96.13 101.47 -37.51
CA ALA A 704 96.32 102.18 -38.77
C ALA A 704 97.06 103.52 -38.58
N THR A 705 96.84 104.24 -37.47
CA THR A 705 97.57 105.47 -37.13
C THR A 705 98.98 105.18 -36.64
N VAL A 706 99.23 104.07 -35.94
CA VAL A 706 100.57 103.58 -35.63
C VAL A 706 101.29 103.19 -36.92
N ILE A 707 100.65 102.40 -37.78
CA ILE A 707 101.20 101.98 -39.08
C ILE A 707 101.43 103.20 -39.98
N TRP A 708 100.50 104.16 -40.05
CA TRP A 708 100.66 105.39 -40.80
C TRP A 708 101.75 106.27 -40.18
N GLY A 709 101.84 106.37 -38.85
CA GLY A 709 102.94 107.04 -38.15
C GLY A 709 104.30 106.46 -38.55
N ILE A 710 104.41 105.13 -38.58
CA ILE A 710 105.60 104.41 -39.07
C ILE A 710 105.87 104.74 -40.54
N VAL A 711 104.86 104.68 -41.41
CA VAL A 711 105.00 104.95 -42.86
C VAL A 711 105.34 106.41 -43.16
N CYS A 712 104.79 107.38 -42.43
CA CYS A 712 105.11 108.81 -42.55
C CYS A 712 106.54 109.12 -42.10
N CYS A 713 107.00 108.50 -41.01
CA CYS A 713 108.40 108.55 -40.61
C CYS A 713 109.33 108.00 -41.71
N CYS A 714 108.90 106.96 -42.42
CA CYS A 714 109.64 106.42 -43.57
C CYS A 714 109.57 107.30 -44.83
N ARG A 715 108.43 107.97 -45.13
CA ARG A 715 108.22 108.74 -46.38
C ARG A 715 108.85 110.14 -46.37
N ARG A 716 109.06 110.77 -45.21
CA ARG A 716 109.81 112.06 -45.11
C ARG A 716 111.28 111.96 -45.55
N ARG A 717 111.83 110.74 -45.74
CA ARG A 717 113.22 110.53 -46.16
C ARG A 717 113.45 110.43 -47.68
N LYS A 718 112.43 110.43 -48.56
CA LYS A 718 112.65 110.16 -50.00
C LYS A 718 111.83 111.06 -50.94
N SER A 719 112.34 112.27 -51.19
CA SER A 719 111.97 113.14 -52.31
C SER A 719 113.23 113.46 -53.13
N LYS A 720 113.36 112.86 -54.33
CA LYS A 720 113.98 113.44 -55.55
C LYS A 720 114.01 112.45 -56.74
N VAL A 721 113.47 112.92 -57.88
CA VAL A 721 113.78 112.62 -59.32
C VAL A 721 113.18 111.33 -59.94
N ARG A 722 112.10 111.40 -60.79
CA ARG A 722 111.97 111.61 -62.29
C ARG A 722 112.26 110.31 -63.10
N ARG A 723 111.57 109.89 -64.20
CA ARG A 723 110.57 110.46 -65.15
C ARG A 723 110.08 109.41 -66.20
N LYS A 724 108.81 109.51 -66.67
CA LYS A 724 108.20 109.20 -68.03
C LYS A 724 108.14 107.73 -68.57
N SER A 725 107.14 107.23 -69.32
CA SER A 725 106.18 107.83 -70.29
C SER A 725 104.93 106.97 -70.69
N ARG A 726 103.79 107.67 -70.95
CA ARG A 726 102.72 107.57 -72.02
C ARG A 726 101.72 106.38 -72.18
N TYR A 727 100.41 106.74 -72.01
CA TYR A 727 99.14 106.53 -72.80
C TYR A 727 98.80 105.16 -73.46
N LYS A 728 97.55 104.67 -73.58
CA LYS A 728 96.19 105.26 -73.54
C LYS A 728 95.10 104.16 -73.36
N MET A 729 93.97 104.58 -72.79
CA MET A 729 92.63 103.97 -72.55
C MET A 729 91.99 103.10 -73.64
N LEU A 730 91.09 102.19 -73.22
CA LEU A 730 89.65 102.21 -73.56
C LEU A 730 88.81 101.43 -72.52
N GLU A 731 87.72 102.06 -72.08
CA GLU A 731 86.64 101.67 -71.15
C GLU A 731 85.46 101.00 -71.88
N GLY A 732 84.54 100.43 -71.09
CA GLY A 732 83.11 100.20 -71.40
C GLY A 732 82.65 98.82 -70.91
N ASP A 733 82.08 98.70 -69.69
CA ASP A 733 80.64 98.85 -69.33
C ASP A 733 79.75 97.79 -70.02
N ASP A 734 78.73 97.16 -69.45
CA ASP A 734 78.12 97.11 -68.11
C ASP A 734 76.96 96.06 -68.17
N GLN A 735 76.36 95.75 -67.00
CA GLN A 735 74.97 95.30 -66.79
C GLN A 735 74.60 93.79 -66.98
N GLU A 736 74.47 93.00 -65.90
CA GLU A 736 73.27 92.67 -65.06
C GLU A 736 72.48 91.44 -65.58
N THR A 737 72.48 90.28 -64.90
CA THR A 737 71.65 89.85 -63.73
C THR A 737 70.13 89.82 -64.04
N LEU A 738 69.28 88.90 -63.58
CA LEU A 738 69.32 87.73 -62.70
C LEU A 738 67.93 87.07 -62.90
N GLU A 739 67.82 85.75 -63.06
CA GLU A 739 66.54 85.04 -62.85
C GLU A 739 66.55 84.41 -61.45
N LEU A 740 65.52 84.76 -60.67
CA LEU A 740 65.27 84.30 -59.31
C LEU A 740 64.31 83.11 -59.34
N HIS A 741 64.74 82.03 -58.69
CA HIS A 741 63.88 80.99 -58.14
C HIS A 741 63.23 81.48 -56.84
N CYS A 742 61.97 81.11 -56.65
CA CYS A 742 61.44 80.68 -55.35
C CYS A 742 61.01 79.22 -55.46
#